data_AF-A0A8H5KH40-F1
#
_entry.id   AF-A0A8H5KH40-F1
#
_cell.length_a   1.000
_cell.length_b   1.000
_cell.length_c   1.000
_cell.angle_alpha   90.00
_cell.angle_beta   90.00
_cell.angle_gamma   90.00
#
_symmetry.space_group_name_H-M   'P 1'
#
loop_
_entity.id
_entity.type
_entity.pdbx_description
1 polymer ?
#
loop_
_entity_poly.entity_id
_entity_poly.type
_entity_poly.pdbx_seq_one_letter_code
_entity_poly.pdbx_strand_id
1 'polypeptide(L)'
;MPEQPRKPSDQVQEQDQSETGPPTNKRRRIGLACNACRSRKSRCDGQRPSCSSCLTLGFDCMYEPGDSATNVIVRKDYVTDLEQRVSSVEHNLQRLNDVLKGHLSPCTNANTSPCHHGTINVGQSMPSPAPTAPTKASAPSGAGTGTCATSLEEPQDEEGIPNGMAMTFVEEKTSAFYGEASNINFTQLLLRAIAVAHHSPGAPPGPDRASVLGESVVASVSQSKGSLGGTATPIDSLPTALPSVEEMDTLLDLYFDTAGVVFPFIHEETMRKTYNECRLNGFTRARRTWLGTLNMVFAMASNFDRDYTTSSKKRFERSNIFYKRALGLCNELSKRVISLEIVHYLILVVLHCQGTSRSVQAWNNYGLVIRSAMALGLHTESTERALDPVQKEYRRRTWVVIYCLDKVLSTAVGRPASIPDEQMMRREPASGWSPANPGDATDLPGDFLAVSFKMYQVMSKSLVIQYGANLDHDSDPDEMAHLKASGELRKQLRLWAANLPPHLQLCDVESDVLLQNTKANRLRVILTMRYHNLSILIHKPLLSATIRHLFRQGDAANDASSYLIQLAMAEAHECVRSAQLTIDIIHSVISVDATSKNNLGVWYFTLYYVFTASLVICGRLLWAQHGDTVVDEASASHMRFLLSKAETIFLNLDHENSLVLSCLEYIRRLSRMCGIRETAPDAGSASIHDNGSNSTGSADAMSFNLDNMDPFQLFASEMFDPAIFDHFNQSPVDVTSSYLIPPNQPRSSLPCSTMARLEDPTALTQLPEESARVQYTPSELQDYFKTLRFPQRFLDLGNSVLKDPSLARTKEHGLPLLQAITRYHTCNVPFENLVLHYDPHKIVTLDPAELYTKIVTRRRGGRCMENNIFLGTALRSLGYEVRNCGGRVSRAMSPYPEVRKNQSATYDGWNHMLLLVFLGDEWYGVDVGMGSMGPNLPFPLQDGFESLSIAPREIRIQKRSIPETYATGPSHATKMWCYDVCYNPAESEKTWTPVYCFTETEFLPQDYEVMSWFTSTNPRSFFTRYITCTKMIMDEDKEVIIGNLTLFKDTVRETIGSDRKVVKKFETEEERIKGLVEIFDVNLTEEEKNSLSEEKRLA
;
A
#
# COMPACT_ATOMS: atom_id res chain seq x y z
N MET A 1 -86.03 -4.30 17.78
CA MET A 1 -86.21 -4.12 19.24
C MET A 1 -85.78 -5.41 19.94
N PRO A 2 -85.40 -5.40 21.23
CA PRO A 2 -84.92 -4.27 22.07
C PRO A 2 -83.46 -4.53 22.59
N GLU A 3 -82.61 -3.51 22.76
CA GLU A 3 -82.24 -2.82 24.04
C GLU A 3 -81.12 -3.47 24.89
N GLN A 4 -80.57 -2.67 25.83
CA GLN A 4 -79.53 -3.04 26.80
C GLN A 4 -80.16 -3.58 28.11
N PRO A 5 -79.36 -4.04 29.09
CA PRO A 5 -79.02 -3.12 30.19
C PRO A 5 -77.55 -3.23 30.69
N ARG A 6 -77.23 -2.59 31.83
CA ARG A 6 -75.88 -2.36 32.38
C ARG A 6 -75.82 -2.57 33.91
N LYS A 7 -74.61 -2.89 34.44
CA LYS A 7 -74.14 -2.60 35.83
C LYS A 7 -74.95 -3.31 36.96
N PRO A 8 -74.65 -3.15 38.28
CA PRO A 8 -73.54 -2.48 39.04
C PRO A 8 -72.47 -3.50 39.55
N SER A 9 -71.29 -3.22 40.16
CA SER A 9 -70.61 -2.13 40.90
C SER A 9 -70.77 -2.08 42.43
N ASP A 10 -69.66 -2.21 43.18
CA ASP A 10 -69.38 -1.80 44.59
C ASP A 10 -67.92 -2.21 44.95
N GLN A 11 -67.14 -1.66 45.91
CA GLN A 11 -67.23 -0.44 46.74
C GLN A 11 -65.83 0.00 47.28
N VAL A 12 -65.68 1.30 47.64
CA VAL A 12 -64.89 2.00 48.72
C VAL A 12 -63.60 1.35 49.31
N GLN A 13 -62.42 1.97 49.56
CA GLN A 13 -61.86 3.35 49.68
C GLN A 13 -61.54 3.83 51.13
N GLU A 14 -60.24 4.07 51.42
CA GLU A 14 -59.66 4.89 52.53
C GLU A 14 -58.47 5.70 51.95
N GLN A 15 -58.43 7.04 52.02
CA GLN A 15 -57.90 7.95 53.08
C GLN A 15 -56.36 8.01 53.20
N ASP A 16 -55.69 9.17 53.37
CA ASP A 16 -56.02 10.60 53.11
C ASP A 16 -54.71 11.46 53.18
N GLN A 17 -54.73 12.73 52.71
CA GLN A 17 -53.74 13.82 52.92
C GLN A 17 -52.36 13.65 52.21
N SER A 18 -51.72 14.65 51.59
CA SER A 18 -52.06 16.04 51.19
C SER A 18 -51.02 16.49 50.11
N GLU A 19 -50.93 17.70 49.52
CA GLU A 19 -51.66 18.97 49.72
C GLU A 19 -51.88 19.71 48.36
N THR A 20 -51.38 20.95 48.13
CA THR A 20 -51.77 21.81 46.98
C THR A 20 -50.74 22.05 45.86
N GLY A 21 -51.27 22.33 44.66
CA GLY A 21 -50.59 22.89 43.49
C GLY A 21 -51.60 23.50 42.49
N PRO A 22 -51.26 24.55 41.71
CA PRO A 22 -52.27 25.43 41.07
C PRO A 22 -52.57 25.09 39.57
N PRO A 23 -53.37 25.92 38.86
CA PRO A 23 -54.65 25.51 38.30
C PRO A 23 -54.58 24.64 37.02
N THR A 24 -55.58 23.76 36.84
CA THR A 24 -55.69 22.88 35.68
C THR A 24 -56.02 23.63 34.39
N ASN A 25 -55.04 23.76 33.50
CA ASN A 25 -55.21 24.40 32.19
C ASN A 25 -56.15 23.60 31.26
N LYS A 26 -57.05 24.28 30.54
CA LYS A 26 -58.00 23.64 29.61
C LYS A 26 -57.25 22.98 28.43
N ARG A 27 -57.59 21.74 28.09
CA ARG A 27 -56.89 20.93 27.08
C ARG A 27 -56.78 21.64 25.72
N ARG A 28 -55.54 21.90 25.31
CA ARG A 28 -55.20 22.39 23.95
C ARG A 28 -55.39 21.24 22.95
N ARG A 29 -56.22 21.44 21.92
CA ARG A 29 -56.46 20.44 20.87
C ARG A 29 -55.32 20.48 19.85
N ILE A 30 -54.49 19.44 19.83
CA ILE A 30 -53.37 19.33 18.88
C ILE A 30 -53.84 18.87 17.50
N GLY A 31 -53.23 19.41 16.44
CA GLY A 31 -53.60 19.10 15.05
C GLY A 31 -53.00 17.81 14.50
N LEU A 32 -51.88 17.34 15.08
CA LEU A 32 -51.18 16.12 14.67
C LEU A 32 -50.60 15.42 15.90
N ALA A 33 -50.73 14.09 15.95
CA ALA A 33 -50.11 13.23 16.97
C ALA A 33 -48.91 12.48 16.36
N CYS A 34 -47.89 12.20 17.16
CA CYS A 34 -46.71 11.45 16.72
C CYS A 34 -47.05 10.01 16.32
N ASN A 35 -46.24 9.42 15.44
CA ASN A 35 -46.47 8.11 14.85
C ASN A 35 -46.57 7.00 15.90
N ALA A 36 -45.74 7.03 16.94
CA ALA A 36 -45.76 6.04 18.00
C ALA A 36 -46.99 6.14 18.93
N CYS A 37 -47.59 7.33 19.13
CA CYS A 37 -48.90 7.41 19.80
C CYS A 37 -50.04 7.05 18.85
N ARG A 38 -49.91 7.39 17.55
CA ARG A 38 -50.93 7.13 16.52
C ARG A 38 -51.12 5.63 16.26
N SER A 39 -50.03 4.87 16.15
CA SER A 39 -50.02 3.41 16.01
C SER A 39 -50.59 2.70 17.24
N ARG A 40 -50.16 3.10 18.44
CA ARG A 40 -50.64 2.58 19.74
C ARG A 40 -52.02 3.12 20.17
N LYS A 41 -52.62 4.02 19.37
CA LYS A 41 -53.89 4.74 19.66
C LYS A 41 -53.91 5.43 21.04
N SER A 42 -52.75 5.84 21.56
CA SER A 42 -52.59 6.48 22.86
C SER A 42 -52.70 8.00 22.77
N ARG A 43 -52.81 8.68 23.93
CA ARG A 43 -52.94 10.14 24.00
C ARG A 43 -51.57 10.82 23.83
N CYS A 44 -51.34 11.39 22.65
CA CYS A 44 -50.27 12.36 22.42
C CYS A 44 -50.64 13.74 23.02
N ASP A 45 -49.67 14.45 23.59
CA ASP A 45 -49.80 15.83 24.08
C ASP A 45 -49.21 16.88 23.12
N GLY A 46 -48.49 16.45 22.08
CA GLY A 46 -47.99 17.29 20.99
C GLY A 46 -46.65 17.99 21.26
N GLN A 47 -45.97 17.66 22.36
CA GLN A 47 -44.65 18.23 22.67
C GLN A 47 -43.57 17.71 21.70
N ARG A 48 -42.53 18.53 21.50
CA ARG A 48 -41.37 18.25 20.64
C ARG A 48 -40.08 18.56 21.43
N PRO A 49 -38.98 17.80 21.25
CA PRO A 49 -38.79 16.76 20.23
C PRO A 49 -39.61 15.48 20.49
N SER A 50 -39.90 15.15 21.74
CA SER A 50 -40.75 14.00 22.11
C SER A 50 -42.01 14.42 22.88
N CYS A 51 -43.09 13.66 22.70
CA CYS A 51 -44.34 13.80 23.45
C CYS A 51 -44.25 13.01 24.77
N SER A 52 -44.91 13.45 25.84
CA SER A 52 -44.75 12.86 27.18
C SER A 52 -45.06 11.36 27.20
N SER A 53 -46.12 10.92 26.51
CA SER A 53 -46.52 9.50 26.44
C SER A 53 -45.54 8.60 25.65
N CYS A 54 -44.62 9.16 24.86
CA CYS A 54 -43.55 8.39 24.22
C CYS A 54 -42.32 8.36 25.12
N LEU A 55 -41.96 9.50 25.72
CA LEU A 55 -40.84 9.64 26.65
C LEU A 55 -40.96 8.68 27.85
N THR A 56 -42.09 8.71 28.57
CA THR A 56 -42.32 7.84 29.74
C THR A 56 -42.39 6.35 29.41
N LEU A 57 -42.67 5.99 28.16
CA LEU A 57 -42.79 4.59 27.72
C LEU A 57 -41.56 4.09 26.93
N GLY A 58 -40.54 4.92 26.72
CA GLY A 58 -39.33 4.53 25.99
C GLY A 58 -39.50 4.31 24.48
N PHE A 59 -40.48 4.97 23.84
CA PHE A 59 -40.72 4.84 22.40
C PHE A 59 -40.18 6.07 21.63
N ASP A 60 -39.58 5.82 20.46
CA ASP A 60 -39.24 6.88 19.50
C ASP A 60 -40.51 7.66 19.08
N CYS A 61 -40.37 8.97 18.86
CA CYS A 61 -41.48 9.93 18.86
C CYS A 61 -41.55 10.80 17.60
N MET A 62 -41.29 10.22 16.43
CA MET A 62 -41.36 10.96 15.16
C MET A 62 -42.77 11.48 14.81
N TYR A 63 -42.81 12.64 14.17
CA TYR A 63 -44.02 13.30 13.64
C TYR A 63 -43.86 13.53 12.13
N GLU A 64 -44.35 12.60 11.31
CA GLU A 64 -44.36 12.77 9.85
C GLU A 64 -45.46 13.76 9.41
N PRO A 65 -45.18 14.69 8.48
CA PRO A 65 -46.22 15.38 7.72
C PRO A 65 -46.96 14.36 6.84
N GLY A 66 -48.29 14.39 6.83
CA GLY A 66 -49.08 13.57 5.91
C GLY A 66 -49.31 14.28 4.57
N ASP A 67 -49.40 13.53 3.48
CA ASP A 67 -49.46 13.98 2.07
C ASP A 67 -50.77 14.70 1.65
N SER A 68 -51.31 15.58 2.48
CA SER A 68 -52.54 16.34 2.21
C SER A 68 -52.57 17.67 2.97
N ALA A 69 -51.61 18.54 2.66
CA ALA A 69 -51.57 19.92 3.16
C ALA A 69 -51.00 20.90 2.11
N THR A 70 -51.59 20.91 0.91
CA THR A 70 -51.33 21.94 -0.12
C THR A 70 -51.79 23.32 0.37
N ASN A 71 -50.91 24.05 1.06
CA ASN A 71 -50.87 25.52 1.18
C ASN A 71 -49.71 25.96 2.09
N VAL A 72 -48.47 25.69 1.67
CA VAL A 72 -47.32 26.44 2.21
C VAL A 72 -47.34 27.81 1.56
N ILE A 73 -47.95 28.80 2.22
CA ILE A 73 -47.92 30.19 1.78
C ILE A 73 -46.52 30.74 2.06
N VAL A 74 -45.60 30.49 1.13
CA VAL A 74 -44.30 31.15 1.08
C VAL A 74 -44.57 32.63 0.90
N ARG A 75 -44.07 33.47 1.82
CA ARG A 75 -44.29 34.92 1.74
C ARG A 75 -43.58 35.47 0.51
N LYS A 76 -44.24 36.39 -0.20
CA LYS A 76 -43.72 37.03 -1.41
C LYS A 76 -42.31 37.59 -1.18
N ASP A 77 -42.11 38.23 -0.03
CA ASP A 77 -40.86 38.78 0.49
C ASP A 77 -39.66 37.81 0.37
N TYR A 78 -39.88 36.51 0.63
CA TYR A 78 -38.84 35.48 0.56
C TYR A 78 -38.49 35.08 -0.89
N VAL A 79 -39.46 35.15 -1.81
CA VAL A 79 -39.23 34.94 -3.24
C VAL A 79 -38.49 36.14 -3.83
N THR A 80 -38.89 37.36 -3.46
CA THR A 80 -38.21 38.60 -3.88
C THR A 80 -36.74 38.63 -3.40
N ASP A 81 -36.44 38.21 -2.17
CA ASP A 81 -35.05 38.10 -1.66
C ASP A 81 -34.22 37.12 -2.50
N LEU A 82 -34.79 35.97 -2.86
CA LEU A 82 -34.13 34.99 -3.72
C LEU A 82 -33.87 35.52 -5.13
N GLU A 83 -34.87 36.14 -5.78
CA GLU A 83 -34.73 36.76 -7.11
C GLU A 83 -33.66 37.86 -7.11
N GLN A 84 -33.67 38.73 -6.10
CA GLN A 84 -32.72 39.83 -5.96
C GLN A 84 -31.29 39.34 -5.67
N ARG A 85 -31.13 38.23 -4.94
CA ARG A 85 -29.83 37.57 -4.70
C ARG A 85 -29.29 36.85 -5.92
N VAL A 86 -30.13 36.18 -6.71
CA VAL A 86 -29.72 35.55 -7.99
C VAL A 86 -29.21 36.63 -8.96
N SER A 87 -29.98 37.70 -9.18
CA SER A 87 -29.59 38.79 -10.07
C SER A 87 -28.27 39.46 -9.64
N SER A 88 -28.01 39.58 -8.34
CA SER A 88 -26.74 40.08 -7.80
C SER A 88 -25.55 39.14 -8.10
N VAL A 89 -25.74 37.82 -7.99
CA VAL A 89 -24.69 36.83 -8.31
C VAL A 89 -24.39 36.82 -9.82
N GLU A 90 -25.42 36.85 -10.66
CA GLU A 90 -25.29 36.91 -12.12
C GLU A 90 -24.53 38.17 -12.56
N HIS A 91 -24.87 39.34 -12.02
CA HIS A 91 -24.18 40.59 -12.34
C HIS A 91 -22.69 40.58 -11.96
N ASN A 92 -22.34 39.94 -10.82
CA ASN A 92 -20.94 39.78 -10.41
C ASN A 92 -20.17 38.78 -11.28
N LEU A 93 -20.81 37.68 -11.70
CA LEU A 93 -20.21 36.73 -12.66
C LEU A 93 -19.96 37.39 -14.02
N GLN A 94 -20.91 38.20 -14.50
CA GLN A 94 -20.74 38.96 -15.74
C GLN A 94 -19.52 39.88 -15.67
N ARG A 95 -19.39 40.64 -14.56
CA ARG A 95 -18.27 41.58 -14.35
C ARG A 95 -16.91 40.88 -14.22
N LEU A 96 -16.87 39.66 -13.66
CA LEU A 96 -15.65 38.85 -13.58
C LEU A 96 -15.26 38.28 -14.97
N ASN A 97 -16.25 37.88 -15.77
CA ASN A 97 -16.07 37.41 -17.13
C ASN A 97 -15.52 38.52 -18.05
N ASP A 98 -16.00 39.76 -17.90
CA ASP A 98 -15.49 40.90 -18.66
C ASP A 98 -14.05 41.30 -18.27
N VAL A 99 -13.66 41.15 -16.99
CA VAL A 99 -12.25 41.24 -16.56
C VAL A 99 -11.39 40.13 -17.19
N LEU A 100 -11.88 38.89 -17.23
CA LEU A 100 -11.19 37.76 -17.88
C LEU A 100 -11.00 37.97 -19.39
N LYS A 101 -11.99 38.51 -20.11
CA LYS A 101 -11.85 38.90 -21.52
C LYS A 101 -10.81 40.00 -21.72
N GLY A 102 -10.74 40.96 -20.79
CA GLY A 102 -9.72 42.01 -20.79
C GLY A 102 -8.28 41.49 -20.66
N HIS A 103 -8.08 40.37 -19.95
CA HIS A 103 -6.77 39.73 -19.78
C HIS A 103 -6.42 38.67 -20.83
N LEU A 104 -7.37 38.26 -21.69
CA LEU A 104 -7.21 37.16 -22.66
C LEU A 104 -7.52 37.57 -24.12
N SER A 105 -7.44 38.86 -24.44
CA SER A 105 -7.55 39.38 -25.81
C SER A 105 -6.17 39.63 -26.42
N PRO A 106 -5.66 38.80 -27.35
CA PRO A 106 -4.32 38.95 -27.92
C PRO A 106 -4.31 39.96 -29.08
N CYS A 107 -3.70 41.13 -28.88
CA CYS A 107 -3.34 42.02 -29.99
C CYS A 107 -2.03 41.55 -30.64
N THR A 108 -2.17 40.95 -31.83
CA THR A 108 -1.05 40.64 -32.74
C THR A 108 -0.39 41.91 -33.31
N ASN A 109 0.87 41.76 -33.75
CA ASN A 109 1.68 42.70 -34.55
C ASN A 109 2.34 43.86 -33.78
N ALA A 110 3.55 44.33 -34.12
CA ALA A 110 4.67 43.74 -34.87
C ALA A 110 5.94 44.61 -34.73
N ASN A 111 7.11 44.05 -35.10
CA ASN A 111 8.32 44.73 -35.60
C ASN A 111 9.21 45.62 -34.69
N THR A 112 10.47 45.18 -34.58
CA THR A 112 11.75 45.94 -34.72
C THR A 112 12.11 47.13 -33.79
N SER A 113 13.14 46.89 -32.94
CA SER A 113 14.49 47.55 -32.93
C SER A 113 14.67 49.10 -32.91
N PRO A 114 15.85 49.63 -32.49
CA PRO A 114 16.70 49.26 -31.34
C PRO A 114 17.24 50.49 -30.53
N CYS A 115 18.05 50.21 -29.50
CA CYS A 115 18.91 51.08 -28.66
C CYS A 115 19.28 52.53 -29.09
N HIS A 116 19.18 53.52 -28.16
CA HIS A 116 20.32 54.15 -27.43
C HIS A 116 19.97 55.42 -26.59
N HIS A 117 20.79 55.67 -25.54
CA HIS A 117 21.10 56.95 -24.85
C HIS A 117 20.02 57.82 -24.14
N GLY A 118 20.39 58.39 -22.98
CA GLY A 118 19.78 59.61 -22.43
C GLY A 118 19.71 59.69 -20.89
N THR A 119 20.61 60.45 -20.24
CA THR A 119 20.59 60.74 -18.79
C THR A 119 20.21 62.21 -18.54
N ILE A 120 19.52 62.55 -17.42
CA ILE A 120 19.76 63.75 -16.54
C ILE A 120 18.59 64.07 -15.56
N ASN A 121 18.98 64.35 -14.30
CA ASN A 121 18.40 65.14 -13.17
C ASN A 121 16.88 65.39 -12.94
N VAL A 122 16.43 64.95 -11.76
CA VAL A 122 15.89 65.72 -10.59
C VAL A 122 15.01 66.98 -10.81
N GLY A 123 13.83 66.98 -10.17
CA GLY A 123 12.98 68.16 -9.89
C GLY A 123 12.22 68.02 -8.55
N GLN A 124 11.63 69.10 -8.01
CA GLN A 124 11.17 69.18 -6.61
C GLN A 124 9.65 69.51 -6.43
N SER A 125 9.14 69.16 -5.23
CA SER A 125 8.06 69.83 -4.45
C SER A 125 6.57 69.74 -4.84
N MET A 126 5.76 69.72 -3.77
CA MET A 126 4.29 69.83 -3.59
C MET A 126 3.71 71.20 -4.05
N PRO A 127 2.38 71.43 -4.28
CA PRO A 127 1.30 71.08 -3.33
C PRO A 127 -0.15 70.79 -3.85
N SER A 128 -1.05 70.62 -2.85
CA SER A 128 -2.54 70.49 -2.80
C SER A 128 -3.34 71.65 -3.46
N PRO A 129 -4.71 71.63 -3.63
CA PRO A 129 -5.69 71.28 -2.56
C PRO A 129 -7.07 70.64 -2.92
N ALA A 130 -7.70 70.02 -1.90
CA ALA A 130 -9.10 70.09 -1.34
C ALA A 130 -10.34 70.40 -2.23
N PRO A 131 -11.61 70.27 -1.73
CA PRO A 131 -12.16 69.79 -0.43
C PRO A 131 -13.09 68.55 -0.59
N THR A 132 -13.88 68.01 0.35
CA THR A 132 -14.42 68.47 1.66
C THR A 132 -14.69 67.25 2.59
N ALA A 133 -14.87 67.46 3.90
CA ALA A 133 -15.22 66.46 4.92
C ALA A 133 -16.11 67.10 6.02
N PRO A 134 -16.51 66.45 7.14
CA PRO A 134 -16.38 65.04 7.57
C PRO A 134 -17.79 64.43 7.90
N THR A 135 -18.14 63.52 8.83
CA THR A 135 -17.49 62.89 10.03
C THR A 135 -18.27 61.62 10.52
N LYS A 136 -17.62 60.82 11.39
CA LYS A 136 -18.18 59.98 12.49
C LYS A 136 -18.96 58.65 12.21
N ALA A 137 -18.25 57.57 12.56
CA ALA A 137 -18.58 56.61 13.64
C ALA A 137 -19.21 55.23 13.33
N SER A 138 -18.91 54.30 14.25
CA SER A 138 -19.37 52.90 14.42
C SER A 138 -19.01 51.84 13.36
N ALA A 139 -18.42 50.75 13.87
CA ALA A 139 -18.33 49.41 13.28
C ALA A 139 -19.20 48.45 14.17
N PRO A 140 -19.31 47.12 13.95
CA PRO A 140 -18.65 46.26 12.95
C PRO A 140 -19.60 45.26 12.24
N SER A 141 -19.01 44.22 11.63
CA SER A 141 -19.63 42.98 11.04
C SER A 141 -20.40 43.18 9.71
N GLY A 142 -20.32 42.31 8.70
CA GLY A 142 -19.73 40.96 8.60
C GLY A 142 -20.79 39.87 8.79
N ALA A 143 -21.09 38.96 7.85
CA ALA A 143 -20.54 38.64 6.52
C ALA A 143 -21.73 38.53 5.51
N GLY A 144 -21.63 38.21 4.22
CA GLY A 144 -20.53 37.74 3.38
C GLY A 144 -21.00 36.58 2.49
N THR A 145 -21.12 36.82 1.17
CA THR A 145 -21.04 35.75 0.17
C THR A 145 -19.56 35.53 -0.11
N GLY A 146 -18.95 34.36 0.10
CA GLY A 146 -19.55 33.03 0.25
C GLY A 146 -19.50 32.31 -1.09
N THR A 147 -18.32 31.79 -1.43
CA THR A 147 -18.10 30.90 -2.58
C THR A 147 -17.45 29.64 -2.04
N CYS A 148 -18.06 28.48 -2.29
CA CYS A 148 -17.53 27.19 -1.88
C CYS A 148 -16.34 26.81 -2.78
N ALA A 149 -15.26 26.27 -2.20
CA ALA A 149 -14.20 25.63 -2.97
C ALA A 149 -14.62 24.20 -3.30
N THR A 150 -14.90 23.95 -4.59
CA THR A 150 -15.18 22.61 -5.12
C THR A 150 -13.89 21.78 -5.21
N SER A 151 -14.06 20.46 -5.37
CA SER A 151 -13.03 19.41 -5.50
C SER A 151 -12.05 19.24 -4.32
N LEU A 152 -12.10 18.05 -3.72
CA LEU A 152 -10.94 17.39 -3.13
C LEU A 152 -10.25 16.61 -4.24
N GLU A 153 -8.91 16.60 -4.27
CA GLU A 153 -8.18 15.62 -5.08
C GLU A 153 -8.11 14.29 -4.32
N GLU A 154 -8.70 13.23 -4.90
CA GLU A 154 -8.26 11.87 -4.57
C GLU A 154 -6.79 11.71 -4.98
N PRO A 155 -5.98 10.90 -4.28
CA PRO A 155 -4.64 10.58 -4.77
C PRO A 155 -4.78 10.00 -6.17
N GLN A 156 -4.16 10.64 -7.14
CA GLN A 156 -4.22 10.19 -8.53
C GLN A 156 -3.69 8.74 -8.58
N ASP A 157 -4.40 7.87 -9.32
CA ASP A 157 -3.75 6.73 -9.95
C ASP A 157 -2.67 7.35 -10.85
N GLU A 158 -1.44 7.54 -10.35
CA GLU A 158 -0.29 7.81 -11.21
C GLU A 158 -0.29 6.72 -12.29
N GLU A 159 -0.05 7.08 -13.56
CA GLU A 159 -0.06 6.13 -14.69
C GLU A 159 1.16 5.19 -14.56
N GLY A 160 1.01 4.24 -13.62
CA GLY A 160 2.13 3.57 -12.99
C GLY A 160 2.89 2.67 -13.94
N ILE A 161 4.20 2.58 -13.69
CA ILE A 161 5.09 1.64 -14.38
C ILE A 161 4.40 0.26 -14.40
N PRO A 162 4.23 -0.32 -15.59
CA PRO A 162 3.27 -1.39 -15.80
C PRO A 162 3.72 -2.67 -15.10
N ASN A 163 2.91 -3.13 -14.15
CA ASN A 163 3.22 -4.27 -13.27
C ASN A 163 2.07 -5.30 -13.26
N GLY A 164 1.87 -5.99 -14.38
CA GLY A 164 0.95 -7.13 -14.51
C GLY A 164 1.61 -8.47 -14.13
N MET A 165 0.91 -9.60 -14.29
CA MET A 165 1.43 -10.91 -13.84
C MET A 165 2.79 -11.35 -14.43
N ALA A 166 3.22 -10.78 -15.56
CA ALA A 166 4.52 -11.08 -16.17
C ALA A 166 5.72 -10.57 -15.34
N MET A 167 5.61 -9.35 -14.79
CA MET A 167 6.66 -8.66 -14.05
C MET A 167 6.04 -7.70 -13.03
N THR A 168 6.55 -7.73 -11.80
CA THR A 168 6.57 -6.54 -10.95
C THR A 168 7.98 -5.98 -10.97
N PHE A 169 8.18 -4.86 -11.68
CA PHE A 169 9.31 -3.98 -11.40
C PHE A 169 9.10 -3.42 -10.00
N VAL A 170 9.87 -3.94 -9.05
CA VAL A 170 9.88 -3.48 -7.67
C VAL A 170 10.63 -2.16 -7.66
N GLU A 171 9.90 -1.04 -7.57
CA GLU A 171 10.46 0.07 -6.80
C GLU A 171 10.60 -0.41 -5.35
N GLU A 172 11.78 -0.27 -4.76
CA GLU A 172 12.13 -0.75 -3.41
C GLU A 172 11.28 -0.14 -2.28
N LYS A 173 10.39 0.79 -2.63
CA LYS A 173 9.41 1.47 -1.77
C LYS A 173 8.27 0.55 -1.28
N THR A 174 8.27 -0.74 -1.63
CA THR A 174 7.26 -1.72 -1.16
C THR A 174 7.86 -3.06 -0.73
N SER A 175 7.74 -3.39 0.55
CA SER A 175 8.18 -4.65 1.17
C SER A 175 7.22 -5.82 0.88
N ALA A 176 7.09 -6.19 -0.39
CA ALA A 176 6.24 -7.28 -0.84
C ALA A 176 7.00 -8.61 -0.92
N PHE A 177 6.51 -9.65 -0.23
CA PHE A 177 7.06 -11.01 -0.32
C PHE A 177 6.76 -11.67 -1.68
N TYR A 178 7.78 -12.36 -2.21
CA TYR A 178 7.76 -13.14 -3.45
C TYR A 178 8.62 -14.41 -3.31
N GLY A 179 7.99 -15.56 -3.03
CA GLY A 179 8.65 -16.85 -2.81
C GLY A 179 9.18 -17.55 -4.07
N GLU A 180 9.81 -18.72 -3.87
CA GLU A 180 10.71 -19.36 -4.84
C GLU A 180 10.07 -19.68 -6.22
N ALA A 181 8.80 -20.08 -6.23
CA ALA A 181 8.06 -20.41 -7.45
C ALA A 181 7.94 -19.22 -8.44
N SER A 182 8.01 -17.99 -7.95
CA SER A 182 7.81 -16.76 -8.73
C SER A 182 8.85 -16.57 -9.84
N ASN A 183 8.52 -15.76 -10.85
CA ASN A 183 9.51 -15.36 -11.86
C ASN A 183 10.57 -14.40 -11.28
N ILE A 184 10.22 -13.64 -10.24
CA ILE A 184 11.09 -12.65 -9.59
C ILE A 184 12.30 -13.33 -8.94
N ASN A 185 12.07 -14.38 -8.15
CA ASN A 185 13.14 -15.18 -7.53
C ASN A 185 14.06 -15.83 -8.60
N PHE A 186 13.50 -16.33 -9.69
CA PHE A 186 14.30 -16.92 -10.77
C PHE A 186 15.12 -15.87 -11.53
N THR A 187 14.57 -14.68 -11.74
CA THR A 187 15.30 -13.52 -12.26
C THR A 187 16.46 -13.12 -11.34
N GLN A 188 16.26 -13.08 -10.02
CA GLN A 188 17.33 -12.81 -9.05
C GLN A 188 18.44 -13.88 -9.12
N LEU A 189 18.08 -15.17 -9.25
CA LEU A 189 19.04 -16.25 -9.46
C LEU A 189 19.85 -16.08 -10.76
N LEU A 190 19.20 -15.73 -11.87
CA LEU A 190 19.87 -15.46 -13.14
C LEU A 190 20.85 -14.28 -13.05
N LEU A 191 20.46 -13.19 -12.39
CA LEU A 191 21.32 -12.03 -12.17
C LEU A 191 22.54 -12.39 -11.28
N ARG A 192 22.35 -13.16 -10.20
CA ARG A 192 23.45 -13.67 -9.36
C ARG A 192 24.40 -14.54 -10.18
N ALA A 193 23.86 -15.43 -11.03
CA ALA A 193 24.63 -16.32 -11.90
C ALA A 193 25.46 -15.55 -12.94
N ILE A 194 24.87 -14.53 -13.57
CA ILE A 194 25.58 -13.59 -14.46
C ILE A 194 26.72 -12.89 -13.72
N ALA A 195 26.50 -12.39 -12.49
CA ALA A 195 27.53 -11.68 -11.74
C ALA A 195 28.78 -12.54 -11.49
N VAL A 196 28.60 -13.81 -11.11
CA VAL A 196 29.72 -14.73 -10.88
C VAL A 196 30.37 -15.19 -12.19
N ALA A 197 29.58 -15.39 -13.26
CA ALA A 197 30.04 -15.85 -14.56
C ALA A 197 31.02 -14.89 -15.27
N HIS A 198 31.05 -13.61 -14.87
CA HIS A 198 31.94 -12.57 -15.42
C HIS A 198 33.17 -12.28 -14.54
N HIS A 199 33.32 -12.91 -13.37
CA HIS A 199 34.51 -12.72 -12.53
C HIS A 199 35.63 -13.72 -12.87
N SER A 200 36.86 -13.22 -13.08
CA SER A 200 38.04 -14.07 -13.28
C SER A 200 38.52 -14.76 -11.99
N PRO A 201 39.04 -16.00 -12.05
CA PRO A 201 39.48 -16.76 -10.88
C PRO A 201 40.78 -16.21 -10.31
N GLY A 202 40.72 -15.55 -9.14
CA GLY A 202 41.90 -15.01 -8.46
C GLY A 202 41.65 -14.12 -7.23
N ALA A 203 40.40 -13.68 -6.98
CA ALA A 203 40.03 -12.91 -5.80
C ALA A 203 39.27 -13.76 -4.75
N PRO A 204 39.45 -13.51 -3.43
CA PRO A 204 38.77 -14.27 -2.38
C PRO A 204 37.28 -13.88 -2.25
N PRO A 205 36.43 -14.79 -1.72
CA PRO A 205 34.98 -14.56 -1.61
C PRO A 205 34.61 -13.68 -0.41
N GLY A 206 33.58 -12.84 -0.59
CA GLY A 206 32.93 -12.07 0.48
C GLY A 206 31.40 -12.14 0.39
N PRO A 207 30.67 -12.00 1.52
CA PRO A 207 29.23 -12.29 1.59
C PRO A 207 28.32 -11.32 0.81
N ASP A 208 27.41 -11.91 0.04
CA ASP A 208 26.20 -11.32 -0.53
C ASP A 208 26.31 -10.01 -1.33
N ARG A 209 27.07 -10.06 -2.43
CA ARG A 209 26.88 -9.17 -3.60
C ARG A 209 25.54 -9.37 -4.35
N ALA A 210 24.55 -10.04 -3.75
CA ALA A 210 23.27 -10.36 -4.38
C ALA A 210 22.33 -9.15 -4.54
N SER A 211 22.55 -8.06 -3.80
CA SER A 211 21.65 -6.90 -3.75
C SER A 211 21.81 -5.92 -4.92
N VAL A 212 22.91 -5.96 -5.68
CA VAL A 212 23.38 -4.81 -6.50
C VAL A 212 23.16 -4.97 -8.01
N LEU A 213 22.13 -5.71 -8.42
CA LEU A 213 21.70 -5.82 -9.84
C LEU A 213 20.22 -5.42 -10.08
N GLY A 214 19.57 -4.79 -9.09
CA GLY A 214 18.19 -4.29 -9.24
C GLY A 214 18.08 -2.98 -10.04
N GLU A 215 18.97 -2.01 -9.80
CA GLU A 215 18.73 -0.62 -10.21
C GLU A 215 19.05 -0.26 -11.68
N SER A 216 19.79 -1.09 -12.44
CA SER A 216 20.24 -0.73 -13.80
C SER A 216 19.26 -1.10 -14.93
N VAL A 217 17.94 -1.16 -14.65
CA VAL A 217 16.90 -1.51 -15.65
C VAL A 217 15.81 -0.45 -15.80
N VAL A 218 16.16 0.83 -15.67
CA VAL A 218 15.37 1.94 -16.23
C VAL A 218 16.27 2.89 -17.03
N ALA A 219 16.48 2.60 -18.32
CA ALA A 219 16.96 3.64 -19.23
C ALA A 219 15.81 4.57 -19.62
N SER A 220 16.14 5.84 -19.88
CA SER A 220 15.21 6.91 -20.19
C SER A 220 14.50 6.72 -21.55
N VAL A 221 13.36 6.03 -21.54
CA VAL A 221 12.40 6.09 -22.65
C VAL A 221 11.70 7.45 -22.63
N SER A 222 12.24 8.39 -23.39
CA SER A 222 11.70 9.76 -23.54
C SER A 222 10.30 9.77 -24.13
N GLN A 223 9.26 9.79 -23.29
CA GLN A 223 7.88 9.91 -23.77
C GLN A 223 7.59 11.35 -24.25
N SER A 224 7.26 11.47 -25.54
CA SER A 224 6.77 12.71 -26.14
C SER A 224 5.40 13.09 -25.56
N LYS A 225 5.23 14.36 -25.15
CA LYS A 225 3.94 14.90 -24.67
C LYS A 225 2.93 15.07 -25.81
N GLY A 226 2.30 13.96 -26.22
CA GLY A 226 1.17 13.94 -27.16
C GLY A 226 -0.09 14.52 -26.53
N SER A 227 -0.31 15.82 -26.68
CA SER A 227 -1.55 16.49 -26.26
C SER A 227 -2.69 16.17 -27.22
N LEU A 228 -3.68 15.39 -26.77
CA LEU A 228 -4.94 15.16 -27.47
C LEU A 228 -6.10 15.22 -26.47
N GLY A 229 -6.91 16.29 -26.54
CA GLY A 229 -8.12 16.43 -25.74
C GLY A 229 -9.27 15.63 -26.34
N GLY A 230 -9.80 14.66 -25.59
CA GLY A 230 -11.07 13.98 -25.88
C GLY A 230 -12.16 14.45 -24.92
N THR A 231 -13.18 15.17 -25.43
CA THR A 231 -14.27 15.71 -24.61
C THR A 231 -15.34 14.63 -24.31
N ALA A 232 -15.09 13.78 -23.33
CA ALA A 232 -16.14 12.94 -22.73
C ALA A 232 -17.16 13.81 -21.97
N THR A 233 -18.45 13.44 -22.02
CA THR A 233 -19.50 14.29 -21.43
C THR A 233 -19.76 13.94 -19.97
N PRO A 234 -20.35 14.86 -19.15
CA PRO A 234 -20.67 14.56 -17.75
C PRO A 234 -21.69 13.42 -17.52
N ILE A 235 -22.31 12.91 -18.59
CA ILE A 235 -23.29 11.81 -18.53
C ILE A 235 -22.58 10.44 -18.48
N ASP A 236 -21.39 10.34 -19.09
CA ASP A 236 -20.65 9.08 -19.26
C ASP A 236 -20.02 8.53 -17.96
N SER A 237 -19.92 9.35 -16.92
CA SER A 237 -19.27 9.02 -15.65
C SER A 237 -20.23 8.46 -14.58
N LEU A 238 -21.55 8.53 -14.78
CA LEU A 238 -22.53 8.05 -13.79
C LEU A 238 -22.43 6.51 -13.62
N PRO A 239 -22.37 5.97 -12.39
CA PRO A 239 -22.25 4.51 -12.18
C PRO A 239 -23.38 3.66 -12.77
N THR A 240 -24.54 4.25 -13.03
CA THR A 240 -25.69 3.60 -13.68
C THR A 240 -25.82 3.90 -15.18
N ALA A 241 -24.86 4.60 -15.79
CA ALA A 241 -24.86 4.83 -17.24
C ALA A 241 -24.60 3.52 -18.00
N LEU A 242 -25.40 3.29 -19.04
CA LEU A 242 -25.29 2.14 -19.94
C LEU A 242 -24.94 2.61 -21.37
N PRO A 243 -24.17 1.82 -22.13
CA PRO A 243 -23.97 2.05 -23.57
C PRO A 243 -25.25 1.96 -24.39
N SER A 244 -25.12 2.12 -25.72
CA SER A 244 -26.20 1.74 -26.64
C SER A 244 -26.51 0.24 -26.52
N VAL A 245 -27.73 -0.17 -26.88
CA VAL A 245 -28.11 -1.60 -26.87
C VAL A 245 -27.17 -2.42 -27.76
N GLU A 246 -26.85 -1.90 -28.95
CA GLU A 246 -25.93 -2.50 -29.92
C GLU A 246 -24.50 -2.67 -29.37
N GLU A 247 -23.96 -1.67 -28.67
CA GLU A 247 -22.66 -1.78 -28.00
C GLU A 247 -22.71 -2.78 -26.83
N MET A 248 -23.81 -2.81 -26.06
CA MET A 248 -23.98 -3.78 -24.96
C MET A 248 -24.11 -5.22 -25.45
N ASP A 249 -24.86 -5.47 -26.53
CA ASP A 249 -24.96 -6.79 -27.15
C ASP A 249 -23.59 -7.22 -27.69
N THR A 250 -22.88 -6.34 -28.40
CA THR A 250 -21.53 -6.59 -28.94
C THR A 250 -20.51 -6.92 -27.83
N LEU A 251 -20.52 -6.17 -26.72
CA LEU A 251 -19.61 -6.41 -25.59
C LEU A 251 -19.99 -7.66 -24.77
N LEU A 252 -21.26 -8.06 -24.74
CA LEU A 252 -21.68 -9.35 -24.17
C LEU A 252 -21.16 -10.51 -25.02
N ASP A 253 -21.35 -10.45 -26.33
CA ASP A 253 -20.88 -11.46 -27.29
C ASP A 253 -19.35 -11.60 -27.21
N LEU A 254 -18.63 -10.49 -27.27
CA LEU A 254 -17.17 -10.47 -27.17
C LEU A 254 -16.67 -11.02 -25.81
N TYR A 255 -17.36 -10.76 -24.70
CA TYR A 255 -17.01 -11.35 -23.41
C TYR A 255 -17.14 -12.87 -23.42
N PHE A 256 -18.29 -13.42 -23.82
CA PHE A 256 -18.52 -14.86 -23.79
C PHE A 256 -17.62 -15.60 -24.78
N ASP A 257 -17.29 -15.00 -25.93
CA ASP A 257 -16.37 -15.54 -26.94
C ASP A 257 -14.87 -15.45 -26.59
N THR A 258 -14.51 -14.78 -25.49
CA THR A 258 -13.12 -14.62 -25.06
C THR A 258 -12.88 -15.03 -23.60
N ALA A 259 -13.29 -14.23 -22.62
CA ALA A 259 -13.07 -14.50 -21.20
C ALA A 259 -14.09 -15.47 -20.62
N GLY A 260 -15.37 -15.41 -21.04
CA GLY A 260 -16.43 -16.28 -20.54
C GLY A 260 -16.20 -17.76 -20.88
N VAL A 261 -15.75 -18.06 -22.10
CA VAL A 261 -15.38 -19.42 -22.52
C VAL A 261 -14.15 -19.97 -21.78
N VAL A 262 -13.20 -19.11 -21.38
CA VAL A 262 -11.99 -19.52 -20.60
C VAL A 262 -12.29 -19.62 -19.09
N PHE A 263 -13.25 -18.84 -18.58
CA PHE A 263 -13.65 -18.78 -17.17
C PHE A 263 -15.19 -18.87 -17.03
N PRO A 264 -15.81 -20.05 -17.21
CA PRO A 264 -17.27 -20.20 -17.31
C PRO A 264 -17.98 -20.26 -15.94
N PHE A 265 -17.75 -19.26 -15.08
CA PHE A 265 -18.44 -19.13 -13.79
C PHE A 265 -19.77 -18.36 -13.88
N ILE A 266 -20.00 -17.60 -14.96
CA ILE A 266 -21.26 -16.92 -15.27
C ILE A 266 -22.04 -17.76 -16.29
N HIS A 267 -23.33 -18.03 -16.02
CA HIS A 267 -24.19 -18.66 -17.02
C HIS A 267 -24.63 -17.65 -18.08
N GLU A 268 -24.22 -17.87 -19.32
CA GLU A 268 -24.55 -17.00 -20.45
C GLU A 268 -26.07 -16.86 -20.65
N GLU A 269 -26.83 -17.96 -20.67
CA GLU A 269 -28.28 -17.89 -20.89
C GLU A 269 -28.99 -17.13 -19.77
N THR A 270 -28.67 -17.36 -18.50
CA THR A 270 -29.24 -16.61 -17.37
C THR A 270 -28.86 -15.12 -17.43
N MET A 271 -27.62 -14.81 -17.83
CA MET A 271 -27.13 -13.43 -17.97
C MET A 271 -27.88 -12.72 -19.10
N ARG A 272 -27.96 -13.34 -20.29
CA ARG A 272 -28.69 -12.82 -21.46
C ARG A 272 -30.19 -12.73 -21.23
N LYS A 273 -30.79 -13.67 -20.49
CA LYS A 273 -32.21 -13.60 -20.09
C LYS A 273 -32.46 -12.39 -19.20
N THR A 274 -31.65 -12.20 -18.16
CA THR A 274 -31.77 -11.04 -17.25
C THR A 274 -31.52 -9.73 -18.00
N TYR A 275 -30.54 -9.69 -18.90
CA TYR A 275 -30.29 -8.56 -19.79
C TYR A 275 -31.49 -8.25 -20.70
N ASN A 276 -32.09 -9.26 -21.35
CA ASN A 276 -33.26 -9.07 -22.21
C ASN A 276 -34.50 -8.61 -21.42
N GLU A 277 -34.74 -9.18 -20.23
CA GLU A 277 -35.79 -8.72 -19.33
C GLU A 277 -35.56 -7.25 -18.91
N CYS A 278 -34.34 -6.85 -18.60
CA CYS A 278 -34.00 -5.45 -18.34
C CYS A 278 -34.16 -4.56 -19.58
N ARG A 279 -33.75 -5.02 -20.77
CA ARG A 279 -33.86 -4.30 -22.05
C ARG A 279 -35.32 -3.98 -22.40
N LEU A 280 -36.23 -4.94 -22.22
CA LEU A 280 -37.67 -4.75 -22.43
C LEU A 280 -38.32 -3.82 -21.38
N ASN A 281 -37.78 -3.76 -20.15
CA ASN A 281 -38.30 -2.95 -19.04
C ASN A 281 -37.47 -1.67 -18.77
N GLY A 282 -36.66 -1.23 -19.74
CA GLY A 282 -35.91 0.03 -19.68
C GLY A 282 -34.83 0.11 -18.59
N PHE A 283 -34.29 -1.02 -18.14
CA PHE A 283 -33.26 -1.18 -17.09
C PHE A 283 -33.59 -0.62 -15.69
N THR A 284 -34.71 0.10 -15.51
CA THR A 284 -35.16 0.78 -14.28
C THR A 284 -35.21 -0.10 -13.02
N ARG A 285 -35.29 -1.43 -13.17
CA ARG A 285 -35.41 -2.40 -12.07
C ARG A 285 -34.20 -3.33 -11.94
N ALA A 286 -33.09 -3.03 -12.64
CA ALA A 286 -31.86 -3.82 -12.56
C ALA A 286 -31.26 -3.80 -11.14
N ARG A 287 -30.87 -4.97 -10.62
CA ARG A 287 -30.27 -5.08 -9.28
C ARG A 287 -28.83 -4.55 -9.33
N ARG A 288 -28.44 -3.72 -8.34
CA ARG A 288 -27.16 -3.00 -8.29
C ARG A 288 -25.92 -3.91 -8.40
N THR A 289 -25.99 -5.10 -7.80
CA THR A 289 -24.96 -6.15 -7.88
C THR A 289 -24.82 -6.75 -9.28
N TRP A 290 -25.95 -7.07 -9.92
CA TRP A 290 -25.99 -7.53 -11.31
C TRP A 290 -25.48 -6.46 -12.28
N LEU A 291 -25.87 -5.19 -12.09
CA LEU A 291 -25.42 -4.08 -12.92
C LEU A 291 -23.90 -3.81 -12.78
N GLY A 292 -23.33 -3.99 -11.58
CA GLY A 292 -21.88 -3.94 -11.36
C GLY A 292 -21.15 -5.11 -12.03
N THR A 293 -21.75 -6.30 -12.00
CA THR A 293 -21.24 -7.48 -12.71
C THR A 293 -21.26 -7.28 -14.23
N LEU A 294 -22.35 -6.72 -14.78
CA LEU A 294 -22.47 -6.37 -16.21
C LEU A 294 -21.43 -5.32 -16.63
N ASN A 295 -21.21 -4.28 -15.83
CA ASN A 295 -20.15 -3.30 -16.12
C ASN A 295 -18.75 -3.97 -16.07
N MET A 296 -18.48 -4.90 -15.17
CA MET A 296 -17.21 -5.64 -15.20
C MET A 296 -17.08 -6.57 -16.42
N VAL A 297 -18.17 -7.15 -16.92
CA VAL A 297 -18.22 -7.90 -18.19
C VAL A 297 -17.83 -6.99 -19.36
N PHE A 298 -18.38 -5.78 -19.42
CA PHE A 298 -18.02 -4.77 -20.43
C PHE A 298 -16.57 -4.27 -20.28
N ALA A 299 -16.07 -4.11 -19.06
CA ALA A 299 -14.67 -3.73 -18.79
C ALA A 299 -13.69 -4.79 -19.30
N MET A 300 -14.00 -6.08 -19.10
CA MET A 300 -13.21 -7.19 -19.64
C MET A 300 -13.26 -7.19 -21.17
N ALA A 301 -14.44 -7.19 -21.79
CA ALA A 301 -14.60 -7.19 -23.25
C ALA A 301 -13.85 -6.04 -23.94
N SER A 302 -13.92 -4.82 -23.37
CA SER A 302 -13.24 -3.63 -23.89
C SER A 302 -11.72 -3.77 -24.00
N ASN A 303 -11.07 -4.60 -23.17
CA ASN A 303 -9.62 -4.87 -23.28
C ASN A 303 -9.25 -5.75 -24.48
N PHE A 304 -10.21 -6.49 -25.04
CA PHE A 304 -10.01 -7.48 -26.11
C PHE A 304 -10.50 -6.98 -27.48
N ASP A 305 -11.24 -5.87 -27.51
CA ASP A 305 -11.86 -5.26 -28.68
C ASP A 305 -10.85 -4.49 -29.57
N ARG A 306 -9.87 -5.20 -30.15
CA ARG A 306 -8.90 -4.64 -31.12
C ARG A 306 -9.55 -4.30 -32.46
N ASP A 307 -10.73 -4.86 -32.74
CA ASP A 307 -11.49 -4.67 -33.97
C ASP A 307 -12.10 -3.26 -34.04
N TYR A 308 -12.87 -2.87 -33.02
CA TYR A 308 -13.44 -1.53 -32.92
C TYR A 308 -12.44 -0.51 -32.36
N THR A 309 -11.48 -0.95 -31.55
CA THR A 309 -10.51 -0.08 -30.88
C THR A 309 -9.09 -0.64 -30.96
N THR A 310 -8.41 -0.38 -32.08
CA THR A 310 -7.05 -0.90 -32.36
C THR A 310 -6.03 -0.50 -31.28
N SER A 311 -6.00 0.79 -30.94
CA SER A 311 -5.10 1.37 -29.93
C SER A 311 -5.34 0.78 -28.53
N SER A 312 -4.26 0.37 -27.85
CA SER A 312 -4.37 -0.23 -26.52
C SER A 312 -4.64 0.78 -25.43
N LYS A 313 -4.11 2.01 -25.56
CA LYS A 313 -4.48 3.12 -24.68
C LYS A 313 -6.00 3.37 -24.71
N LYS A 314 -6.60 3.42 -25.91
CA LYS A 314 -8.06 3.63 -26.05
C LYS A 314 -8.88 2.45 -25.52
N ARG A 315 -8.43 1.20 -25.70
CA ARG A 315 -9.06 0.02 -25.08
C ARG A 315 -9.03 0.09 -23.55
N PHE A 316 -7.89 0.45 -22.99
CA PHE A 316 -7.72 0.61 -21.54
C PHE A 316 -8.58 1.75 -20.99
N GLU A 317 -8.63 2.91 -21.68
CA GLU A 317 -9.51 4.04 -21.32
C GLU A 317 -10.99 3.61 -21.27
N ARG A 318 -11.49 2.95 -22.33
CA ARG A 318 -12.87 2.42 -22.40
C ARG A 318 -13.14 1.37 -21.31
N SER A 319 -12.20 0.45 -21.08
CA SER A 319 -12.26 -0.53 -19.99
C SER A 319 -12.33 0.13 -18.60
N ASN A 320 -11.52 1.18 -18.38
CA ASN A 320 -11.45 1.90 -17.11
C ASN A 320 -12.73 2.70 -16.81
N ILE A 321 -13.47 3.17 -17.83
CA ILE A 321 -14.82 3.74 -17.65
C ILE A 321 -15.76 2.71 -17.03
N PHE A 322 -15.87 1.53 -17.64
CA PHE A 322 -16.73 0.46 -17.14
C PHE A 322 -16.30 -0.06 -15.76
N TYR A 323 -14.99 -0.20 -15.52
CA TYR A 323 -14.41 -0.52 -14.22
C TYR A 323 -14.80 0.51 -13.14
N LYS A 324 -14.68 1.81 -13.42
CA LYS A 324 -15.08 2.89 -12.49
C LYS A 324 -16.59 2.88 -12.22
N ARG A 325 -17.44 2.64 -13.23
CA ARG A 325 -18.89 2.45 -13.03
C ARG A 325 -19.15 1.24 -12.11
N ALA A 326 -18.49 0.11 -12.34
CA ALA A 326 -18.64 -1.09 -11.52
C ALA A 326 -18.17 -0.91 -10.06
N LEU A 327 -17.04 -0.23 -9.83
CA LEU A 327 -16.59 0.17 -8.48
C LEU A 327 -17.63 1.06 -7.80
N GLY A 328 -18.12 2.10 -8.48
CA GLY A 328 -19.14 3.01 -7.96
C GLY A 328 -20.45 2.30 -7.57
N LEU A 329 -20.78 1.19 -8.25
CA LEU A 329 -21.90 0.33 -7.88
C LEU A 329 -21.56 -0.60 -6.69
N CYS A 330 -20.44 -1.32 -6.72
CA CYS A 330 -20.25 -2.52 -5.90
C CYS A 330 -19.07 -2.52 -4.90
N ASN A 331 -18.13 -1.57 -4.94
CA ASN A 331 -16.95 -1.55 -4.05
C ASN A 331 -17.36 -1.62 -2.56
N GLU A 332 -18.22 -0.71 -2.10
CA GLU A 332 -18.72 -0.72 -0.71
C GLU A 332 -19.72 -1.83 -0.39
N LEU A 333 -20.39 -2.40 -1.40
CA LEU A 333 -21.28 -3.56 -1.19
C LEU A 333 -20.48 -4.85 -1.00
N SER A 334 -19.39 -5.04 -1.74
CA SER A 334 -18.57 -6.25 -1.67
C SER A 334 -17.94 -6.49 -0.29
N LYS A 335 -17.71 -5.41 0.47
CA LYS A 335 -17.20 -5.42 1.85
C LYS A 335 -18.28 -5.73 2.91
N ARG A 336 -19.57 -5.70 2.52
CA ARG A 336 -20.73 -5.68 3.45
C ARG A 336 -21.80 -6.73 3.12
N VAL A 337 -21.82 -7.28 1.91
CA VAL A 337 -22.87 -8.16 1.38
C VAL A 337 -22.24 -9.40 0.74
N ILE A 338 -22.65 -10.59 1.21
CA ILE A 338 -22.22 -11.87 0.67
C ILE A 338 -23.32 -12.39 -0.28
N SER A 339 -23.02 -12.49 -1.57
CA SER A 339 -23.92 -13.07 -2.58
C SER A 339 -23.13 -13.64 -3.76
N LEU A 340 -23.76 -14.51 -4.56
CA LEU A 340 -23.11 -15.11 -5.73
C LEU A 340 -22.69 -14.04 -6.76
N GLU A 341 -23.50 -12.99 -6.91
CA GLU A 341 -23.18 -11.86 -7.80
C GLU A 341 -22.01 -11.01 -7.28
N ILE A 342 -21.87 -10.83 -5.96
CA ILE A 342 -20.69 -10.18 -5.39
C ILE A 342 -19.44 -11.05 -5.63
N VAL A 343 -19.53 -12.37 -5.50
CA VAL A 343 -18.43 -13.29 -5.84
C VAL A 343 -18.08 -13.19 -7.33
N HIS A 344 -19.06 -13.20 -8.24
CA HIS A 344 -18.86 -13.05 -9.68
C HIS A 344 -18.24 -11.71 -10.06
N TYR A 345 -18.75 -10.61 -9.51
CA TYR A 345 -18.19 -9.27 -9.63
C TYR A 345 -16.72 -9.22 -9.17
N LEU A 346 -16.40 -9.77 -7.99
CA LEU A 346 -15.05 -9.78 -7.45
C LEU A 346 -14.09 -10.65 -8.28
N ILE A 347 -14.52 -11.79 -8.81
CA ILE A 347 -13.71 -12.60 -9.75
C ILE A 347 -13.35 -11.77 -10.99
N LEU A 348 -14.31 -11.05 -11.58
CA LEU A 348 -14.04 -10.17 -12.72
C LEU A 348 -13.09 -9.02 -12.35
N VAL A 349 -13.20 -8.44 -11.14
CA VAL A 349 -12.27 -7.40 -10.65
C VAL A 349 -10.85 -7.97 -10.52
N VAL A 350 -10.67 -9.18 -9.98
CA VAL A 350 -9.35 -9.84 -9.90
C VAL A 350 -8.79 -10.11 -11.30
N LEU A 351 -9.58 -10.70 -12.20
CA LEU A 351 -9.19 -10.98 -13.58
C LEU A 351 -8.84 -9.70 -14.37
N HIS A 352 -9.54 -8.59 -14.13
CA HIS A 352 -9.25 -7.29 -14.71
C HIS A 352 -7.94 -6.72 -14.16
N CYS A 353 -7.80 -6.64 -12.83
CA CYS A 353 -6.61 -6.06 -12.20
C CYS A 353 -5.31 -6.82 -12.53
N GLN A 354 -5.36 -8.16 -12.75
CA GLN A 354 -4.22 -8.96 -13.24
C GLN A 354 -3.60 -8.45 -14.55
N GLY A 355 -4.40 -7.82 -15.42
CA GLY A 355 -3.98 -7.24 -16.70
C GLY A 355 -3.58 -5.75 -16.62
N THR A 356 -3.37 -5.21 -15.41
CA THR A 356 -3.10 -3.79 -15.15
C THR A 356 -1.99 -3.62 -14.10
N SER A 357 -1.53 -2.39 -13.85
CA SER A 357 -0.58 -2.05 -12.77
C SER A 357 -1.13 -2.24 -11.34
N ARG A 358 -2.37 -2.73 -11.17
CA ARG A 358 -3.07 -2.82 -9.87
C ARG A 358 -2.89 -4.18 -9.17
N SER A 359 -1.69 -4.76 -9.21
CA SER A 359 -1.38 -6.10 -8.67
C SER A 359 -1.75 -6.29 -7.18
N VAL A 360 -1.48 -5.30 -6.33
CA VAL A 360 -1.87 -5.30 -4.90
C VAL A 360 -3.40 -5.26 -4.74
N GLN A 361 -4.12 -4.54 -5.60
CA GLN A 361 -5.58 -4.54 -5.60
C GLN A 361 -6.12 -5.91 -6.06
N ALA A 362 -5.48 -6.58 -7.03
CA ALA A 362 -5.84 -7.94 -7.43
C ALA A 362 -5.72 -8.93 -6.26
N TRP A 363 -4.60 -8.90 -5.51
CA TRP A 363 -4.40 -9.76 -4.33
C TRP A 363 -5.42 -9.50 -3.21
N ASN A 364 -5.68 -8.23 -2.89
CA ASN A 364 -6.62 -7.86 -1.82
C ASN A 364 -8.08 -8.21 -2.17
N ASN A 365 -8.48 -8.00 -3.43
CA ASN A 365 -9.79 -8.45 -3.92
C ASN A 365 -9.87 -9.98 -4.00
N TYR A 366 -8.78 -10.67 -4.34
CA TYR A 366 -8.72 -12.13 -4.36
C TYR A 366 -8.95 -12.73 -2.96
N GLY A 367 -8.31 -12.18 -1.93
CA GLY A 367 -8.61 -12.54 -0.53
C GLY A 367 -10.07 -12.31 -0.13
N LEU A 368 -10.76 -11.34 -0.74
CA LEU A 368 -12.19 -11.10 -0.55
C LEU A 368 -13.05 -12.11 -1.33
N VAL A 369 -12.69 -12.48 -2.57
CA VAL A 369 -13.34 -13.56 -3.36
C VAL A 369 -13.42 -14.84 -2.54
N ILE A 370 -12.29 -15.32 -2.00
CA ILE A 370 -12.22 -16.57 -1.24
C ILE A 370 -13.17 -16.53 -0.05
N ARG A 371 -13.06 -15.48 0.80
CA ARG A 371 -13.88 -15.34 2.02
C ARG A 371 -15.37 -15.25 1.69
N SER A 372 -15.75 -14.50 0.65
CA SER A 372 -17.15 -14.39 0.21
C SER A 372 -17.68 -15.72 -0.34
N ALA A 373 -16.88 -16.48 -1.11
CA ALA A 373 -17.27 -17.78 -1.65
C ALA A 373 -17.36 -18.87 -0.56
N MET A 374 -16.45 -18.84 0.43
CA MET A 374 -16.48 -19.71 1.60
C MET A 374 -17.72 -19.43 2.46
N ALA A 375 -18.01 -18.16 2.77
CA ALA A 375 -19.18 -17.77 3.56
C ALA A 375 -20.52 -18.02 2.86
N LEU A 376 -20.54 -17.99 1.51
CA LEU A 376 -21.68 -18.43 0.70
C LEU A 376 -21.80 -19.97 0.60
N GLY A 377 -20.82 -20.72 1.13
CA GLY A 377 -20.79 -22.17 1.16
C GLY A 377 -20.55 -22.84 -0.20
N LEU A 378 -19.83 -22.19 -1.12
CA LEU A 378 -19.54 -22.75 -2.46
C LEU A 378 -18.56 -23.94 -2.44
N HIS A 379 -17.87 -24.15 -1.32
CA HIS A 379 -16.95 -25.27 -1.08
C HIS A 379 -17.67 -26.58 -0.67
N THR A 380 -18.98 -26.55 -0.40
CA THR A 380 -19.72 -27.69 0.17
C THR A 380 -21.02 -28.00 -0.59
N GLU A 381 -21.31 -29.29 -0.76
CA GLU A 381 -22.55 -29.80 -1.36
C GLU A 381 -23.80 -29.54 -0.47
N SER A 382 -23.61 -29.26 0.82
CA SER A 382 -24.73 -29.16 1.78
C SER A 382 -25.67 -27.99 1.49
N THR A 383 -25.16 -26.90 0.90
CA THR A 383 -25.92 -25.70 0.52
C THR A 383 -26.70 -25.86 -0.78
N GLU A 384 -26.41 -26.91 -1.57
CA GLU A 384 -26.90 -27.07 -2.94
C GLU A 384 -28.16 -27.95 -3.06
N ARG A 385 -28.63 -28.54 -1.96
CA ARG A 385 -29.74 -29.52 -1.96
C ARG A 385 -31.03 -28.97 -2.60
N ALA A 386 -31.42 -27.75 -2.24
CA ALA A 386 -32.68 -27.13 -2.66
C ALA A 386 -32.61 -26.28 -3.96
N LEU A 387 -31.47 -26.23 -4.64
CA LEU A 387 -31.29 -25.44 -5.87
C LEU A 387 -31.71 -26.22 -7.12
N ASP A 388 -31.92 -25.53 -8.24
CA ASP A 388 -32.07 -26.15 -9.56
C ASP A 388 -30.72 -26.65 -10.13
N PRO A 389 -30.70 -27.56 -11.12
CA PRO A 389 -29.45 -28.14 -11.65
C PRO A 389 -28.47 -27.11 -12.24
N VAL A 390 -28.97 -26.06 -12.89
CA VAL A 390 -28.16 -24.99 -13.50
C VAL A 390 -27.45 -24.21 -12.39
N GLN A 391 -28.18 -23.80 -11.34
CA GLN A 391 -27.60 -23.09 -10.20
C GLN A 391 -26.55 -23.91 -9.45
N LYS A 392 -26.69 -25.23 -9.36
CA LYS A 392 -25.66 -26.11 -8.76
C LYS A 392 -24.40 -26.13 -9.61
N GLU A 393 -24.54 -26.34 -10.92
CA GLU A 393 -23.37 -26.41 -11.80
C GLU A 393 -22.62 -25.08 -11.87
N TYR A 394 -23.30 -23.93 -11.97
CA TYR A 394 -22.61 -22.65 -11.98
C TYR A 394 -22.00 -22.25 -10.63
N ARG A 395 -22.58 -22.68 -9.49
CA ARG A 395 -21.91 -22.57 -8.18
C ARG A 395 -20.65 -23.43 -8.12
N ARG A 396 -20.70 -24.65 -8.66
CA ARG A 396 -19.54 -25.55 -8.78
C ARG A 396 -18.45 -24.96 -9.68
N ARG A 397 -18.79 -24.49 -10.88
CA ARG A 397 -17.84 -23.79 -11.80
C ARG A 397 -17.24 -22.55 -11.15
N THR A 398 -18.03 -21.78 -10.40
CA THR A 398 -17.53 -20.62 -9.63
C THR A 398 -16.45 -21.07 -8.63
N TRP A 399 -16.70 -22.12 -7.84
CA TRP A 399 -15.70 -22.63 -6.88
C TRP A 399 -14.44 -23.16 -7.58
N VAL A 400 -14.59 -23.92 -8.66
CA VAL A 400 -13.47 -24.48 -9.44
C VAL A 400 -12.65 -23.37 -10.11
N VAL A 401 -13.27 -22.31 -10.62
CA VAL A 401 -12.54 -21.14 -11.15
C VAL A 401 -11.75 -20.43 -10.05
N ILE A 402 -12.32 -20.26 -8.85
CA ILE A 402 -11.59 -19.65 -7.70
C ILE A 402 -10.38 -20.52 -7.31
N TYR A 403 -10.53 -21.85 -7.22
CA TYR A 403 -9.41 -22.76 -6.96
C TYR A 403 -8.33 -22.71 -8.05
N CYS A 404 -8.70 -22.64 -9.33
CA CYS A 404 -7.73 -22.48 -10.41
C CYS A 404 -6.98 -21.13 -10.29
N LEU A 405 -7.68 -20.05 -9.91
CA LEU A 405 -7.09 -18.74 -9.68
C LEU A 405 -6.16 -18.72 -8.45
N ASP A 406 -6.46 -19.50 -7.41
CA ASP A 406 -5.58 -19.72 -6.24
C ASP A 406 -4.20 -20.19 -6.69
N LYS A 407 -4.14 -21.30 -7.45
CA LYS A 407 -2.86 -21.91 -7.86
C LYS A 407 -2.09 -21.03 -8.84
N VAL A 408 -2.77 -20.39 -9.79
CA VAL A 408 -2.15 -19.45 -10.74
C VAL A 408 -1.55 -18.25 -10.01
N LEU A 409 -2.30 -17.58 -9.12
CA LEU A 409 -1.80 -16.40 -8.40
C LEU A 409 -0.67 -16.78 -7.44
N SER A 410 -0.84 -17.82 -6.62
CA SER A 410 0.19 -18.30 -5.70
C SER A 410 1.49 -18.71 -6.41
N THR A 411 1.41 -19.29 -7.60
CA THR A 411 2.60 -19.56 -8.44
C THR A 411 3.22 -18.25 -8.94
N ALA A 412 2.42 -17.36 -9.54
CA ALA A 412 2.92 -16.15 -10.20
C ALA A 412 3.62 -15.19 -9.22
N VAL A 413 3.06 -14.97 -8.03
CA VAL A 413 3.63 -14.08 -7.01
C VAL A 413 4.39 -14.80 -5.89
N GLY A 414 4.54 -16.13 -5.96
CA GLY A 414 5.25 -16.91 -4.94
C GLY A 414 4.67 -16.75 -3.54
N ARG A 415 3.35 -16.93 -3.35
CA ARG A 415 2.69 -16.83 -2.04
C ARG A 415 1.93 -18.10 -1.70
N PRO A 416 1.69 -18.41 -0.41
CA PRO A 416 0.90 -19.56 -0.01
C PRO A 416 -0.49 -19.60 -0.66
N ALA A 417 -0.95 -20.81 -0.98
CA ALA A 417 -2.24 -21.05 -1.61
C ALA A 417 -3.34 -21.16 -0.54
N SER A 418 -4.45 -20.45 -0.73
CA SER A 418 -5.48 -20.28 0.31
C SER A 418 -6.55 -21.38 0.35
N ILE A 419 -6.61 -22.24 -0.68
CA ILE A 419 -7.63 -23.31 -0.79
C ILE A 419 -6.92 -24.68 -0.84
N PRO A 420 -6.88 -25.44 0.27
CA PRO A 420 -6.37 -26.81 0.28
C PRO A 420 -7.11 -27.74 -0.69
N ASP A 421 -6.41 -28.71 -1.28
CA ASP A 421 -6.96 -29.62 -2.30
C ASP A 421 -8.13 -30.48 -1.75
N GLU A 422 -8.16 -30.72 -0.44
CA GLU A 422 -9.25 -31.39 0.29
C GLU A 422 -10.60 -30.67 0.09
N GLN A 423 -10.59 -29.34 -0.07
CA GLN A 423 -11.79 -28.52 -0.30
C GLN A 423 -12.32 -28.62 -1.74
N MET A 424 -11.65 -29.38 -2.61
CA MET A 424 -12.10 -29.71 -3.96
C MET A 424 -12.70 -31.11 -4.08
N MET A 425 -12.68 -31.93 -3.01
CA MET A 425 -13.31 -33.24 -3.02
C MET A 425 -14.79 -33.13 -3.41
N ARG A 426 -15.18 -33.87 -4.47
CA ARG A 426 -16.53 -33.89 -5.07
C ARG A 426 -17.02 -32.55 -5.67
N ARG A 427 -16.14 -31.57 -5.87
CA ARG A 427 -16.46 -30.29 -6.53
C ARG A 427 -16.09 -30.27 -8.02
N GLU A 428 -15.84 -31.43 -8.64
CA GLU A 428 -15.40 -31.55 -10.04
C GLU A 428 -16.51 -31.15 -11.03
N PRO A 429 -16.26 -30.33 -12.07
CA PRO A 429 -17.27 -29.92 -13.04
C PRO A 429 -17.95 -31.12 -13.74
N ALA A 430 -19.23 -30.97 -14.08
CA ALA A 430 -19.96 -32.03 -14.79
C ALA A 430 -19.55 -32.05 -16.27
N SER A 431 -18.84 -33.10 -16.70
CA SER A 431 -18.47 -33.29 -18.12
C SER A 431 -19.70 -33.53 -18.99
N GLY A 432 -19.71 -32.97 -20.20
CA GLY A 432 -20.83 -33.10 -21.14
C GLY A 432 -22.15 -32.46 -20.67
N TRP A 433 -22.11 -31.52 -19.72
CA TRP A 433 -23.33 -30.90 -19.18
C TRP A 433 -23.96 -29.91 -20.16
N SER A 434 -25.08 -30.29 -20.78
CA SER A 434 -25.90 -29.42 -21.63
C SER A 434 -27.21 -29.07 -20.93
N PRO A 435 -27.56 -27.77 -20.73
CA PRO A 435 -28.85 -27.38 -20.17
C PRO A 435 -30.01 -27.52 -21.16
N ALA A 436 -29.73 -27.54 -22.47
CA ALA A 436 -30.75 -27.45 -23.51
C ALA A 436 -31.18 -28.80 -24.10
N ASN A 437 -30.25 -29.75 -24.29
CA ASN A 437 -30.52 -31.09 -24.81
C ASN A 437 -29.40 -32.08 -24.42
N PRO A 438 -29.69 -33.22 -23.76
CA PRO A 438 -28.68 -34.22 -23.33
C PRO A 438 -27.97 -35.03 -24.43
N GLY A 439 -27.73 -34.48 -25.64
CA GLY A 439 -27.20 -35.27 -26.76
C GLY A 439 -26.45 -34.53 -27.89
N ASP A 440 -26.70 -33.24 -28.13
CA ASP A 440 -26.28 -32.56 -29.40
C ASP A 440 -25.38 -31.32 -29.22
N ALA A 441 -24.80 -31.10 -28.04
CA ALA A 441 -23.83 -30.01 -27.85
C ALA A 441 -22.73 -30.40 -26.84
N THR A 442 -21.47 -30.35 -27.28
CA THR A 442 -20.31 -30.39 -26.36
C THR A 442 -20.24 -29.08 -25.58
N ASP A 443 -20.34 -29.16 -24.26
CA ASP A 443 -20.08 -28.04 -23.35
C ASP A 443 -18.57 -27.76 -23.28
N LEU A 444 -18.05 -27.21 -24.36
CA LEU A 444 -16.65 -26.87 -24.57
C LEU A 444 -16.05 -26.01 -23.43
N PRO A 445 -16.75 -25.00 -22.85
CA PRO A 445 -16.27 -24.30 -21.65
C PRO A 445 -16.20 -25.22 -20.42
N GLY A 446 -17.22 -26.05 -20.17
CA GLY A 446 -17.25 -26.97 -19.03
C GLY A 446 -16.18 -28.04 -19.09
N ASP A 447 -16.02 -28.70 -20.24
CA ASP A 447 -14.95 -29.67 -20.49
C ASP A 447 -13.56 -29.01 -20.35
N PHE A 448 -13.37 -27.80 -20.88
CA PHE A 448 -12.11 -27.05 -20.74
C PHE A 448 -11.80 -26.69 -19.28
N LEU A 449 -12.81 -26.32 -18.48
CA LEU A 449 -12.65 -26.09 -17.05
C LEU A 449 -12.34 -27.40 -16.31
N ALA A 450 -12.96 -28.52 -16.69
CA ALA A 450 -12.72 -29.84 -16.08
C ALA A 450 -11.28 -30.32 -16.32
N VAL A 451 -10.77 -30.26 -17.56
CA VAL A 451 -9.37 -30.65 -17.84
C VAL A 451 -8.38 -29.66 -17.22
N SER A 452 -8.69 -28.36 -17.24
CA SER A 452 -7.87 -27.34 -16.56
C SER A 452 -7.79 -27.58 -15.06
N PHE A 453 -8.90 -27.91 -14.40
CA PHE A 453 -8.93 -28.23 -12.97
C PHE A 453 -7.99 -29.38 -12.62
N LYS A 454 -8.04 -30.50 -13.37
CA LYS A 454 -7.13 -31.65 -13.16
C LYS A 454 -5.66 -31.28 -13.34
N MET A 455 -5.35 -30.39 -14.30
CA MET A 455 -4.00 -29.86 -14.49
C MET A 455 -3.57 -28.97 -13.30
N TYR A 456 -4.47 -28.13 -12.78
CA TYR A 456 -4.18 -27.29 -11.60
C TYR A 456 -4.03 -28.10 -10.30
N GLN A 457 -4.59 -29.30 -10.19
CA GLN A 457 -4.25 -30.23 -9.11
C GLN A 457 -2.79 -30.73 -9.20
N VAL A 458 -2.23 -30.89 -10.41
CA VAL A 458 -0.80 -31.19 -10.59
C VAL A 458 0.08 -29.98 -10.25
N MET A 459 -0.38 -28.76 -10.56
CA MET A 459 0.26 -27.52 -10.11
C MET A 459 0.25 -27.39 -8.57
N SER A 460 -0.87 -27.70 -7.91
CA SER A 460 -1.00 -27.69 -6.45
C SER A 460 0.01 -28.64 -5.80
N LYS A 461 0.14 -29.87 -6.31
CA LYS A 461 1.17 -30.83 -5.88
C LYS A 461 2.60 -30.32 -6.11
N SER A 462 2.88 -29.69 -7.25
CA SER A 462 4.21 -29.10 -7.52
C SER A 462 4.55 -28.01 -6.50
N LEU A 463 3.62 -27.09 -6.21
CA LEU A 463 3.80 -26.07 -5.17
C LEU A 463 4.11 -26.67 -3.79
N VAL A 464 3.38 -27.71 -3.37
CA VAL A 464 3.60 -28.34 -2.05
C VAL A 464 4.90 -29.16 -2.01
N ILE A 465 5.18 -29.98 -3.02
CA ILE A 465 6.27 -30.96 -3.00
C ILE A 465 7.62 -30.34 -3.37
N GLN A 466 7.65 -29.32 -4.25
CA GLN A 466 8.89 -28.78 -4.81
C GLN A 466 9.20 -27.35 -4.36
N TYR A 467 8.25 -26.66 -3.71
CA TYR A 467 8.34 -25.24 -3.34
C TYR A 467 7.84 -24.94 -1.91
N GLY A 468 7.69 -25.94 -1.04
CA GLY A 468 7.27 -25.75 0.35
C GLY A 468 5.91 -25.08 0.55
N ALA A 469 5.02 -25.13 -0.45
CA ALA A 469 3.81 -24.32 -0.54
C ALA A 469 4.04 -22.78 -0.49
N ASN A 470 5.22 -22.31 -0.93
CA ASN A 470 5.73 -20.95 -0.79
C ASN A 470 5.86 -20.48 0.68
N LEU A 471 6.34 -21.37 1.54
CA LEU A 471 6.77 -21.08 2.92
C LEU A 471 8.29 -21.30 3.03
N ASP A 472 8.91 -20.67 4.03
CA ASP A 472 10.35 -20.81 4.27
C ASP A 472 10.71 -22.25 4.73
N HIS A 473 11.88 -22.72 4.31
CA HIS A 473 12.40 -24.06 4.62
C HIS A 473 13.81 -23.97 5.22
N ASP A 474 13.98 -24.42 6.47
CA ASP A 474 15.26 -24.52 7.17
C ASP A 474 16.14 -25.69 6.67
N SER A 475 16.14 -25.98 5.36
CA SER A 475 16.76 -27.18 4.79
C SER A 475 17.40 -26.91 3.44
N ASP A 476 18.68 -27.29 3.32
CA ASP A 476 19.41 -27.28 2.05
C ASP A 476 18.64 -28.14 1.01
N PRO A 477 18.48 -27.69 -0.25
CA PRO A 477 17.56 -28.32 -1.18
C PRO A 477 18.07 -29.70 -1.64
N ASP A 478 17.35 -30.76 -1.24
CA ASP A 478 17.62 -32.13 -1.67
C ASP A 478 17.37 -32.28 -3.20
N GLU A 479 18.45 -32.16 -3.96
CA GLU A 479 18.47 -32.30 -5.42
C GLU A 479 17.89 -33.66 -5.89
N MET A 480 18.03 -34.72 -5.09
CA MET A 480 17.45 -36.05 -5.37
C MET A 480 15.93 -36.07 -5.12
N ALA A 481 15.45 -35.41 -4.06
CA ALA A 481 14.01 -35.23 -3.84
C ALA A 481 13.37 -34.39 -4.95
N HIS A 482 13.99 -33.27 -5.35
CA HIS A 482 13.52 -32.46 -6.47
C HIS A 482 13.49 -33.28 -7.77
N LEU A 483 14.53 -34.06 -8.07
CA LEU A 483 14.61 -34.91 -9.27
C LEU A 483 13.49 -35.96 -9.29
N LYS A 484 13.30 -36.67 -8.17
CA LYS A 484 12.25 -37.67 -7.99
C LYS A 484 10.84 -37.06 -8.10
N ALA A 485 10.64 -35.87 -7.53
CA ALA A 485 9.38 -35.12 -7.63
C ALA A 485 9.10 -34.70 -9.07
N SER A 486 10.08 -34.12 -9.77
CA SER A 486 9.96 -33.74 -11.19
C SER A 486 9.58 -34.93 -12.07
N GLY A 487 10.24 -36.08 -11.89
CA GLY A 487 9.96 -37.28 -12.67
C GLY A 487 8.51 -37.80 -12.52
N GLU A 488 7.99 -37.85 -11.29
CA GLU A 488 6.62 -38.30 -11.02
C GLU A 488 5.57 -37.23 -11.40
N LEU A 489 5.84 -35.95 -11.19
CA LEU A 489 4.95 -34.86 -11.62
C LEU A 489 4.90 -34.74 -13.15
N ARG A 490 6.03 -34.90 -13.86
CA ARG A 490 6.09 -35.02 -15.33
C ARG A 490 5.26 -36.19 -15.83
N LYS A 491 5.34 -37.35 -15.15
CA LYS A 491 4.53 -38.53 -15.47
C LYS A 491 3.04 -38.27 -15.25
N GLN A 492 2.63 -37.61 -14.16
CA GLN A 492 1.23 -37.22 -13.94
C GLN A 492 0.73 -36.20 -14.98
N LEU A 493 1.56 -35.22 -15.36
CA LEU A 493 1.23 -34.21 -16.37
C LEU A 493 1.12 -34.82 -17.78
N ARG A 494 2.02 -35.74 -18.15
CA ARG A 494 1.93 -36.47 -19.43
C ARG A 494 0.75 -37.45 -19.46
N LEU A 495 0.44 -38.11 -18.34
CA LEU A 495 -0.76 -38.96 -18.22
C LEU A 495 -2.04 -38.13 -18.36
N TRP A 496 -2.09 -36.93 -17.77
CA TRP A 496 -3.20 -35.99 -17.97
C TRP A 496 -3.34 -35.62 -19.46
N ALA A 497 -2.25 -35.25 -20.13
CA ALA A 497 -2.27 -34.87 -21.54
C ALA A 497 -2.74 -36.02 -22.46
N ALA A 498 -2.33 -37.25 -22.17
CA ALA A 498 -2.75 -38.44 -22.90
C ALA A 498 -4.23 -38.82 -22.71
N ASN A 499 -4.90 -38.28 -21.68
CA ASN A 499 -6.33 -38.49 -21.41
C ASN A 499 -7.21 -37.29 -21.82
N LEU A 500 -6.67 -36.31 -22.57
CA LEU A 500 -7.46 -35.19 -23.09
C LEU A 500 -8.44 -35.67 -24.17
N PRO A 501 -9.70 -35.20 -24.17
CA PRO A 501 -10.66 -35.56 -25.19
C PRO A 501 -10.30 -34.92 -26.54
N PRO A 502 -10.70 -35.50 -27.69
CA PRO A 502 -10.21 -35.10 -29.01
C PRO A 502 -10.33 -33.60 -29.33
N HIS A 503 -11.41 -32.95 -28.89
CA HIS A 503 -11.64 -31.51 -29.09
C HIS A 503 -10.77 -30.59 -28.23
N LEU A 504 -10.04 -31.14 -27.25
CA LEU A 504 -9.15 -30.41 -26.33
C LEU A 504 -7.72 -31.00 -26.30
N GLN A 505 -7.33 -31.81 -27.27
CA GLN A 505 -5.93 -32.29 -27.38
C GLN A 505 -4.95 -31.13 -27.58
N LEU A 506 -3.70 -31.32 -27.16
CA LEU A 506 -2.65 -30.30 -27.32
C LEU A 506 -2.34 -30.02 -28.81
N CYS A 507 -1.53 -28.98 -29.05
CA CYS A 507 -1.13 -28.54 -30.39
C CYS A 507 0.40 -28.63 -30.57
N ASP A 508 0.84 -29.15 -31.72
CA ASP A 508 2.23 -29.07 -32.16
C ASP A 508 2.50 -27.80 -32.98
N VAL A 509 3.77 -27.40 -33.10
CA VAL A 509 4.22 -26.17 -33.81
C VAL A 509 3.78 -26.13 -35.29
N GLU A 510 3.73 -27.30 -35.93
CA GLU A 510 3.40 -27.48 -37.35
C GLU A 510 1.89 -27.73 -37.59
N SER A 511 1.05 -27.63 -36.56
CA SER A 511 -0.36 -27.98 -36.66
C SER A 511 -1.21 -26.87 -37.27
N ASP A 512 -2.00 -27.18 -38.30
CA ASP A 512 -3.01 -26.28 -38.90
C ASP A 512 -3.97 -25.68 -37.86
N VAL A 513 -4.15 -26.37 -36.72
CA VAL A 513 -4.92 -25.94 -35.55
C VAL A 513 -4.47 -24.57 -35.04
N LEU A 514 -3.17 -24.23 -35.15
CA LEU A 514 -2.63 -22.93 -34.76
C LEU A 514 -3.18 -21.80 -35.65
N LEU A 515 -3.37 -22.08 -36.94
CA LEU A 515 -3.76 -21.10 -37.96
C LEU A 515 -5.29 -20.99 -38.12
N GLN A 516 -6.00 -22.09 -37.93
CA GLN A 516 -7.46 -22.15 -38.01
C GLN A 516 -8.11 -21.54 -36.76
N ASN A 517 -8.48 -20.26 -36.81
CA ASN A 517 -9.21 -19.59 -35.72
C ASN A 517 -10.59 -20.24 -35.48
N THR A 518 -10.74 -20.95 -34.37
CA THR A 518 -12.04 -21.44 -33.85
C THR A 518 -12.06 -21.42 -32.32
N LYS A 519 -13.26 -21.40 -31.71
CA LYS A 519 -13.38 -21.43 -30.24
C LYS A 519 -12.69 -22.66 -29.62
N ALA A 520 -12.76 -23.82 -30.29
CA ALA A 520 -12.06 -25.04 -29.85
C ALA A 520 -10.54 -24.91 -30.01
N ASN A 521 -10.05 -24.46 -31.16
CA ASN A 521 -8.61 -24.33 -31.42
C ASN A 521 -7.94 -23.30 -30.51
N ARG A 522 -8.62 -22.17 -30.22
CA ARG A 522 -8.16 -21.18 -29.23
C ARG A 522 -8.01 -21.81 -27.84
N LEU A 523 -8.97 -22.61 -27.39
CA LEU A 523 -8.86 -23.32 -26.12
C LEU A 523 -7.75 -24.38 -26.12
N ARG A 524 -7.55 -25.13 -27.22
CA ARG A 524 -6.44 -26.08 -27.37
C ARG A 524 -5.07 -25.39 -27.29
N VAL A 525 -4.91 -24.23 -27.94
CA VAL A 525 -3.69 -23.41 -27.84
C VAL A 525 -3.48 -22.89 -26.42
N ILE A 526 -4.50 -22.32 -25.78
CA ILE A 526 -4.42 -21.87 -24.36
C ILE A 526 -4.07 -23.05 -23.44
N LEU A 527 -4.63 -24.23 -23.67
CA LEU A 527 -4.35 -25.43 -22.88
C LEU A 527 -2.92 -25.94 -23.09
N THR A 528 -2.40 -25.86 -24.31
CA THR A 528 -1.01 -26.19 -24.65
C THR A 528 -0.03 -25.24 -23.99
N MET A 529 -0.33 -23.92 -23.96
CA MET A 529 0.49 -22.95 -23.24
C MET A 529 0.47 -23.17 -21.72
N ARG A 530 -0.70 -23.51 -21.15
CA ARG A 530 -0.83 -23.90 -19.74
C ARG A 530 -0.03 -25.18 -19.42
N TYR A 531 -0.07 -26.20 -20.28
CA TYR A 531 0.72 -27.42 -20.15
C TYR A 531 2.23 -27.12 -20.15
N HIS A 532 2.73 -26.32 -21.10
CA HIS A 532 4.16 -25.97 -21.13
C HIS A 532 4.58 -25.07 -19.97
N ASN A 533 3.73 -24.15 -19.51
CA ASN A 533 4.02 -23.32 -18.34
C ASN A 533 4.08 -24.14 -17.04
N LEU A 534 3.20 -25.14 -16.86
CA LEU A 534 3.29 -26.09 -15.74
C LEU A 534 4.48 -27.06 -15.91
N SER A 535 4.82 -27.47 -17.12
CA SER A 535 6.02 -28.25 -17.40
C SER A 535 7.29 -27.46 -17.03
N ILE A 536 7.35 -26.16 -17.35
CA ILE A 536 8.40 -25.26 -16.86
C ILE A 536 8.44 -25.26 -15.33
N LEU A 537 7.31 -25.02 -14.65
CA LEU A 537 7.24 -25.00 -13.18
C LEU A 537 7.79 -26.29 -12.54
N ILE A 538 7.42 -27.46 -13.07
CA ILE A 538 7.85 -28.77 -12.53
C ILE A 538 9.37 -28.98 -12.64
N HIS A 539 10.02 -28.49 -13.71
CA HIS A 539 11.44 -28.73 -13.97
C HIS A 539 12.35 -27.53 -13.63
N LYS A 540 11.76 -26.36 -13.36
CA LYS A 540 12.45 -25.13 -12.93
C LYS A 540 13.35 -25.31 -11.69
N PRO A 541 13.01 -26.10 -10.64
CA PRO A 541 13.92 -26.33 -9.52
C PRO A 541 15.23 -27.01 -9.94
N LEU A 542 15.19 -27.90 -10.93
CA LEU A 542 16.39 -28.57 -11.47
C LEU A 542 17.23 -27.62 -12.31
N LEU A 543 16.60 -26.80 -13.15
CA LEU A 543 17.30 -25.73 -13.86
C LEU A 543 17.95 -24.74 -12.88
N SER A 544 17.24 -24.35 -11.82
CA SER A 544 17.79 -23.55 -10.72
C SER A 544 18.97 -24.23 -10.02
N ALA A 545 18.92 -25.55 -9.78
CA ALA A 545 20.03 -26.30 -9.18
C ALA A 545 21.26 -26.33 -10.10
N THR A 546 21.10 -26.55 -11.40
CA THR A 546 22.21 -26.47 -12.36
C THR A 546 22.80 -25.07 -12.44
N ILE A 547 21.97 -24.02 -12.51
CA ILE A 547 22.44 -22.62 -12.43
C ILE A 547 23.15 -22.33 -11.10
N ARG A 548 22.69 -22.91 -9.98
CA ARG A 548 23.37 -22.84 -8.68
C ARG A 548 24.73 -23.55 -8.66
N HIS A 549 24.96 -24.56 -9.52
CA HIS A 549 26.27 -25.22 -9.63
C HIS A 549 27.35 -24.30 -10.21
N LEU A 550 26.99 -23.32 -11.06
CA LEU A 550 27.91 -22.30 -11.60
C LEU A 550 28.63 -21.50 -10.49
N PHE A 551 28.06 -21.42 -9.29
CA PHE A 551 28.64 -20.75 -8.13
C PHE A 551 29.72 -21.55 -7.40
N ARG A 552 29.74 -22.88 -7.53
CA ARG A 552 30.53 -23.78 -6.66
C ARG A 552 31.96 -24.01 -7.17
N GLN A 553 32.68 -22.93 -7.51
CA GLN A 553 34.12 -22.99 -7.76
C GLN A 553 34.89 -22.91 -6.44
N GLY A 554 35.38 -24.06 -5.95
CA GLY A 554 36.16 -24.16 -4.72
C GLY A 554 36.62 -25.59 -4.43
N ASP A 555 35.70 -26.44 -3.94
CA ASP A 555 36.02 -27.78 -3.45
C ASP A 555 36.05 -28.86 -4.54
N ALA A 556 37.22 -29.04 -5.15
CA ALA A 556 37.49 -30.09 -6.13
C ALA A 556 37.68 -31.49 -5.49
N ALA A 557 36.68 -32.01 -4.75
CA ALA A 557 36.72 -33.38 -4.20
C ALA A 557 35.35 -33.99 -3.81
N ASN A 558 34.32 -33.99 -4.67
CA ASN A 558 33.17 -34.90 -4.47
C ASN A 558 32.45 -35.31 -5.77
N ASP A 559 32.91 -36.41 -6.37
CA ASP A 559 32.55 -36.92 -7.70
C ASP A 559 31.03 -37.17 -7.90
N ALA A 560 30.34 -37.54 -6.81
CA ALA A 560 28.89 -37.76 -6.81
C ALA A 560 28.07 -36.52 -7.23
N SER A 561 28.58 -35.31 -6.99
CA SER A 561 27.86 -34.07 -7.33
C SER A 561 27.77 -33.83 -8.85
N SER A 562 28.80 -34.20 -9.62
CA SER A 562 28.79 -34.01 -11.08
C SER A 562 27.71 -34.85 -11.75
N TYR A 563 27.55 -36.12 -11.35
CA TYR A 563 26.52 -37.00 -11.91
C TYR A 563 25.09 -36.51 -11.60
N LEU A 564 24.85 -35.98 -10.39
CA LEU A 564 23.55 -35.42 -10.03
C LEU A 564 23.22 -34.16 -10.84
N ILE A 565 24.20 -33.28 -11.09
CA ILE A 565 24.02 -32.08 -11.91
C ILE A 565 23.83 -32.43 -13.39
N GLN A 566 24.52 -33.43 -13.93
CA GLN A 566 24.27 -33.96 -15.28
C GLN A 566 22.83 -34.52 -15.40
N LEU A 567 22.36 -35.26 -14.40
CA LEU A 567 21.02 -35.83 -14.37
C LEU A 567 19.93 -34.76 -14.16
N ALA A 568 20.20 -33.73 -13.35
CA ALA A 568 19.36 -32.55 -13.20
C ALA A 568 19.27 -31.75 -14.50
N MET A 569 20.37 -31.59 -15.25
CA MET A 569 20.38 -30.96 -16.57
C MET A 569 19.58 -31.77 -17.60
N ALA A 570 19.72 -33.11 -17.60
CA ALA A 570 18.98 -34.00 -18.49
C ALA A 570 17.45 -33.92 -18.29
N GLU A 571 16.98 -33.75 -17.05
CA GLU A 571 15.56 -33.51 -16.76
C GLU A 571 15.16 -32.03 -16.95
N ALA A 572 16.04 -31.06 -16.66
CA ALA A 572 15.84 -29.64 -16.93
C ALA A 572 15.72 -29.32 -18.44
N HIS A 573 16.22 -30.19 -19.32
CA HIS A 573 15.97 -30.12 -20.75
C HIS A 573 14.46 -30.10 -21.09
N GLU A 574 13.60 -30.73 -20.29
CA GLU A 574 12.13 -30.66 -20.48
C GLU A 574 11.58 -29.24 -20.19
N CYS A 575 12.23 -28.49 -19.29
CA CYS A 575 11.95 -27.06 -19.05
C CYS A 575 12.29 -26.24 -20.30
N VAL A 576 13.53 -26.39 -20.81
CA VAL A 576 14.04 -25.67 -21.99
C VAL A 576 13.20 -26.00 -23.23
N ARG A 577 12.88 -27.28 -23.46
CA ARG A 577 12.01 -27.73 -24.56
C ARG A 577 10.60 -27.13 -24.45
N SER A 578 10.06 -27.02 -23.25
CA SER A 578 8.75 -26.40 -23.01
C SER A 578 8.77 -24.88 -23.23
N ALA A 579 9.87 -24.21 -22.86
CA ALA A 579 10.09 -22.80 -23.16
C ALA A 579 10.24 -22.54 -24.67
N GLN A 580 11.03 -23.36 -25.37
CA GLN A 580 11.12 -23.31 -26.83
C GLN A 580 9.76 -23.47 -27.48
N LEU A 581 8.99 -24.52 -27.14
CA LEU A 581 7.67 -24.76 -27.75
C LEU A 581 6.67 -23.64 -27.42
N THR A 582 6.76 -23.02 -26.24
CA THR A 582 5.96 -21.83 -25.91
C THR A 582 6.28 -20.66 -26.85
N ILE A 583 7.56 -20.40 -27.12
CA ILE A 583 8.00 -19.36 -28.05
C ILE A 583 7.60 -19.73 -29.49
N ASP A 584 7.92 -20.94 -29.95
CA ASP A 584 7.67 -21.38 -31.33
C ASP A 584 6.16 -21.40 -31.68
N ILE A 585 5.29 -21.90 -30.79
CA ILE A 585 3.83 -21.90 -31.01
C ILE A 585 3.28 -20.47 -31.03
N ILE A 586 3.66 -19.62 -30.07
CA ILE A 586 3.13 -18.24 -30.01
C ILE A 586 3.66 -17.42 -31.20
N HIS A 587 4.91 -17.63 -31.63
CA HIS A 587 5.46 -17.04 -32.84
C HIS A 587 4.67 -17.48 -34.09
N SER A 588 4.43 -18.78 -34.27
CA SER A 588 3.67 -19.29 -35.42
C SER A 588 2.26 -18.71 -35.53
N VAL A 589 1.55 -18.55 -34.39
CA VAL A 589 0.22 -17.92 -34.41
C VAL A 589 0.31 -16.42 -34.69
N ILE A 590 1.22 -15.70 -34.01
CA ILE A 590 1.24 -14.22 -34.07
C ILE A 590 1.86 -13.67 -35.36
N SER A 591 2.74 -14.42 -36.02
CA SER A 591 3.28 -14.05 -37.34
C SER A 591 2.28 -14.21 -38.49
N VAL A 592 1.20 -14.97 -38.29
CA VAL A 592 0.13 -15.15 -39.29
C VAL A 592 -1.06 -14.21 -39.02
N ASP A 593 -1.45 -14.04 -37.74
CA ASP A 593 -2.46 -13.06 -37.34
C ASP A 593 -2.06 -12.39 -36.01
N ALA A 594 -1.71 -11.10 -36.06
CA ALA A 594 -1.37 -10.29 -34.87
C ALA A 594 -2.59 -9.62 -34.21
N THR A 595 -3.81 -9.80 -34.74
CA THR A 595 -5.05 -9.27 -34.14
C THR A 595 -5.51 -10.09 -32.94
N SER A 596 -6.59 -9.67 -32.25
CA SER A 596 -7.22 -10.48 -31.19
C SER A 596 -8.11 -11.60 -31.72
N LYS A 597 -8.22 -11.75 -33.06
CA LYS A 597 -8.99 -12.86 -33.64
C LYS A 597 -8.24 -14.19 -33.57
N ASN A 598 -6.92 -14.20 -33.47
CA ASN A 598 -6.12 -15.42 -33.50
C ASN A 598 -6.44 -16.44 -32.36
N ASN A 599 -5.73 -17.57 -32.39
CA ASN A 599 -5.87 -18.64 -31.38
C ASN A 599 -5.13 -18.36 -30.07
N LEU A 600 -4.45 -17.22 -29.92
CA LEU A 600 -3.92 -16.79 -28.63
C LEU A 600 -5.09 -16.31 -27.75
N GLY A 601 -4.96 -16.54 -26.45
CA GLY A 601 -5.94 -16.07 -25.48
C GLY A 601 -5.78 -14.58 -25.16
N VAL A 602 -6.36 -14.19 -24.04
CA VAL A 602 -6.23 -12.85 -23.47
C VAL A 602 -4.74 -12.47 -23.29
N TRP A 603 -4.35 -11.34 -23.90
CA TRP A 603 -2.95 -10.98 -24.19
C TRP A 603 -1.99 -11.02 -22.99
N TYR A 604 -2.44 -10.69 -21.77
CA TYR A 604 -1.57 -10.67 -20.59
C TYR A 604 -1.21 -12.07 -20.05
N PHE A 605 -2.01 -13.11 -20.36
CA PHE A 605 -1.59 -14.50 -20.12
C PHE A 605 -0.53 -14.92 -21.14
N THR A 606 -0.72 -14.58 -22.42
CA THR A 606 0.29 -14.79 -23.47
C THR A 606 1.62 -14.12 -23.10
N LEU A 607 1.57 -12.87 -22.62
CA LEU A 607 2.75 -12.15 -22.15
C LEU A 607 3.46 -12.89 -20.99
N TYR A 608 2.71 -13.35 -19.99
CA TYR A 608 3.26 -14.13 -18.88
C TYR A 608 3.95 -15.41 -19.35
N TYR A 609 3.34 -16.17 -20.28
CA TYR A 609 3.94 -17.39 -20.82
C TYR A 609 5.23 -17.11 -21.62
N VAL A 610 5.22 -16.13 -22.52
CA VAL A 610 6.41 -15.75 -23.32
C VAL A 610 7.52 -15.24 -22.43
N PHE A 611 7.22 -14.38 -21.46
CA PHE A 611 8.23 -13.85 -20.53
C PHE A 611 8.85 -14.97 -19.67
N THR A 612 8.02 -15.86 -19.12
CA THR A 612 8.49 -17.04 -18.37
C THR A 612 9.39 -17.94 -19.22
N ALA A 613 9.02 -18.17 -20.48
CA ALA A 613 9.83 -18.94 -21.43
C ALA A 613 11.18 -18.25 -21.73
N SER A 614 11.18 -16.94 -22.00
CA SER A 614 12.41 -16.18 -22.27
C SER A 614 13.40 -16.22 -21.10
N LEU A 615 12.94 -16.16 -19.84
CA LEU A 615 13.83 -16.34 -18.68
C LEU A 615 14.49 -17.73 -18.67
N VAL A 616 13.75 -18.79 -18.99
CA VAL A 616 14.30 -20.17 -19.09
C VAL A 616 15.33 -20.28 -20.23
N ILE A 617 15.08 -19.63 -21.37
CA ILE A 617 16.03 -19.59 -22.49
C ILE A 617 17.29 -18.80 -22.11
N CYS A 618 17.17 -17.67 -21.39
CA CYS A 618 18.34 -16.97 -20.82
C CYS A 618 19.15 -17.85 -19.85
N GLY A 619 18.49 -18.65 -19.02
CA GLY A 619 19.16 -19.63 -18.15
C GLY A 619 19.95 -20.70 -18.90
N ARG A 620 19.38 -21.27 -19.98
CA ARG A 620 20.11 -22.22 -20.84
C ARG A 620 21.23 -21.56 -21.65
N LEU A 621 21.05 -20.31 -22.08
CA LEU A 621 22.07 -19.51 -22.78
C LEU A 621 23.28 -19.22 -21.88
N LEU A 622 23.03 -18.93 -20.60
CA LEU A 622 24.08 -18.75 -19.60
C LEU A 622 24.83 -20.06 -19.34
N TRP A 623 24.12 -21.18 -19.14
CA TRP A 623 24.79 -22.50 -19.02
C TRP A 623 25.61 -22.84 -20.28
N ALA A 624 25.09 -22.58 -21.49
CA ALA A 624 25.77 -22.87 -22.75
C ALA A 624 27.14 -22.16 -22.91
N GLN A 625 27.37 -21.07 -22.19
CA GLN A 625 28.60 -20.27 -22.27
C GLN A 625 29.52 -20.42 -21.04
N HIS A 626 29.00 -20.78 -19.87
CA HIS A 626 29.76 -20.79 -18.62
C HIS A 626 29.66 -22.09 -17.80
N GLY A 627 28.79 -23.04 -18.15
CA GLY A 627 28.58 -24.28 -17.40
C GLY A 627 29.51 -25.43 -17.75
N ASP A 628 30.08 -25.40 -18.95
CA ASP A 628 31.00 -26.42 -19.46
C ASP A 628 32.36 -25.79 -19.82
N THR A 629 33.43 -26.60 -19.79
CA THR A 629 34.80 -26.13 -20.08
C THR A 629 34.93 -25.59 -21.51
N VAL A 630 34.13 -26.11 -22.43
CA VAL A 630 34.01 -25.69 -23.84
C VAL A 630 32.64 -25.05 -24.05
N VAL A 631 32.58 -23.96 -24.82
CA VAL A 631 31.32 -23.28 -25.16
C VAL A 631 30.48 -24.14 -26.10
N ASP A 632 29.21 -24.36 -25.75
CA ASP A 632 28.21 -24.95 -26.63
C ASP A 632 27.69 -23.89 -27.60
N GLU A 633 28.51 -23.53 -28.60
CA GLU A 633 28.21 -22.46 -29.56
C GLU A 633 26.92 -22.73 -30.35
N ALA A 634 26.62 -24.00 -30.61
CA ALA A 634 25.42 -24.43 -31.32
C ALA A 634 24.17 -24.13 -30.48
N SER A 635 24.11 -24.55 -29.20
CA SER A 635 23.00 -24.19 -28.34
C SER A 635 22.98 -22.71 -28.01
N ALA A 636 24.12 -22.04 -27.82
CA ALA A 636 24.15 -20.60 -27.56
C ALA A 636 23.54 -19.82 -28.74
N SER A 637 23.87 -20.21 -29.97
CA SER A 637 23.28 -19.62 -31.19
C SER A 637 21.78 -19.90 -31.31
N HIS A 638 21.34 -21.14 -31.02
CA HIS A 638 19.92 -21.50 -31.01
C HIS A 638 19.13 -20.74 -29.92
N MET A 639 19.66 -20.61 -28.71
CA MET A 639 19.00 -19.83 -27.64
C MET A 639 18.90 -18.35 -28.01
N ARG A 640 19.92 -17.74 -28.64
CA ARG A 640 19.85 -16.36 -29.15
C ARG A 640 18.78 -16.20 -30.25
N PHE A 641 18.61 -17.20 -31.12
CA PHE A 641 17.55 -17.23 -32.14
C PHE A 641 16.14 -17.35 -31.52
N LEU A 642 15.97 -18.17 -30.47
CA LEU A 642 14.70 -18.23 -29.73
C LEU A 642 14.39 -16.91 -29.01
N LEU A 643 15.40 -16.21 -28.49
CA LEU A 643 15.20 -14.88 -27.90
C LEU A 643 14.82 -13.83 -28.96
N SER A 644 15.35 -13.87 -30.19
CA SER A 644 14.90 -12.96 -31.26
C SER A 644 13.47 -13.25 -31.74
N LYS A 645 13.03 -14.51 -31.72
CA LYS A 645 11.60 -14.85 -31.86
C LYS A 645 10.77 -14.26 -30.73
N ALA A 646 11.22 -14.34 -29.47
CA ALA A 646 10.52 -13.73 -28.34
C ALA A 646 10.40 -12.20 -28.47
N GLU A 647 11.44 -11.52 -28.97
CA GLU A 647 11.35 -10.08 -29.29
C GLU A 647 10.27 -9.78 -30.34
N THR A 648 10.20 -10.61 -31.39
CA THR A 648 9.20 -10.49 -32.45
C THR A 648 7.79 -10.76 -31.92
N ILE A 649 7.62 -11.67 -30.96
CA ILE A 649 6.33 -11.87 -30.26
C ILE A 649 5.95 -10.63 -29.46
N PHE A 650 6.84 -10.10 -28.62
CA PHE A 650 6.51 -8.91 -27.81
C PHE A 650 6.12 -7.71 -28.69
N LEU A 651 6.86 -7.46 -29.78
CA LEU A 651 6.55 -6.37 -30.73
C LEU A 651 5.17 -6.51 -31.39
N ASN A 652 4.73 -7.74 -31.70
CA ASN A 652 3.43 -7.97 -32.36
C ASN A 652 2.26 -8.14 -31.37
N LEU A 653 2.54 -8.47 -30.10
CA LEU A 653 1.51 -8.72 -29.09
C LEU A 653 0.66 -7.47 -28.84
N ASP A 654 1.28 -6.38 -28.41
CA ASP A 654 0.65 -5.05 -28.28
C ASP A 654 1.73 -3.95 -28.17
N HIS A 655 2.12 -3.35 -29.30
CA HIS A 655 3.25 -2.40 -29.36
C HIS A 655 3.00 -1.03 -28.69
N GLU A 656 1.74 -0.65 -28.48
CA GLU A 656 1.39 0.55 -27.70
C GLU A 656 1.38 0.27 -26.19
N ASN A 657 1.38 -1.01 -25.79
CA ASN A 657 1.22 -1.40 -24.39
C ASN A 657 2.57 -1.37 -23.66
N SER A 658 2.69 -0.46 -22.69
CA SER A 658 3.89 -0.25 -21.91
C SER A 658 4.37 -1.53 -21.20
N LEU A 659 3.48 -2.42 -20.73
CA LEU A 659 3.87 -3.67 -20.05
C LEU A 659 4.69 -4.57 -20.98
N VAL A 660 4.26 -4.64 -22.24
CA VAL A 660 4.89 -5.47 -23.27
C VAL A 660 6.25 -4.90 -23.66
N LEU A 661 6.37 -3.56 -23.77
CA LEU A 661 7.62 -2.87 -24.03
C LEU A 661 8.63 -3.02 -22.88
N SER A 662 8.19 -2.92 -21.63
CA SER A 662 9.05 -3.14 -20.45
C SER A 662 9.56 -4.58 -20.37
N CYS A 663 8.71 -5.58 -20.68
CA CYS A 663 9.13 -6.98 -20.75
C CYS A 663 10.15 -7.23 -21.88
N LEU A 664 9.94 -6.63 -23.05
CA LEU A 664 10.86 -6.69 -24.19
C LEU A 664 12.25 -6.13 -23.86
N GLU A 665 12.32 -4.92 -23.30
CA GLU A 665 13.59 -4.29 -22.94
C GLU A 665 14.31 -5.02 -21.79
N TYR A 666 13.56 -5.62 -20.87
CA TYR A 666 14.13 -6.48 -19.82
C TYR A 666 14.84 -7.72 -20.41
N ILE A 667 14.15 -8.48 -21.28
CA ILE A 667 14.72 -9.66 -21.92
C ILE A 667 15.91 -9.30 -22.82
N ARG A 668 15.86 -8.16 -23.52
CA ARG A 668 16.99 -7.62 -24.29
C ARG A 668 18.25 -7.40 -23.45
N ARG A 669 18.13 -6.84 -22.25
CA ARG A 669 19.27 -6.66 -21.33
C ARG A 669 19.81 -8.00 -20.84
N LEU A 670 18.93 -8.86 -20.34
CA LEU A 670 19.30 -10.15 -19.80
C LEU A 670 19.99 -11.04 -20.86
N SER A 671 19.49 -11.03 -22.10
CA SER A 671 20.08 -11.70 -23.26
C SER A 671 21.53 -11.25 -23.54
N ARG A 672 21.78 -9.92 -23.53
CA ARG A 672 23.13 -9.37 -23.68
C ARG A 672 24.05 -9.74 -22.52
N MET A 673 23.55 -9.68 -21.29
CA MET A 673 24.31 -10.00 -20.07
C MET A 673 24.67 -11.48 -19.96
N CYS A 674 23.86 -12.38 -20.53
CA CYS A 674 24.20 -13.80 -20.70
C CYS A 674 25.14 -14.07 -21.89
N GLY A 675 25.72 -13.05 -22.54
CA GLY A 675 26.39 -13.17 -23.83
C GLY A 675 27.88 -12.82 -23.88
N ILE A 676 28.49 -12.51 -22.74
CA ILE A 676 29.89 -12.06 -22.64
C ILE A 676 30.71 -13.18 -21.99
N ARG A 677 31.89 -13.51 -22.54
CA ARG A 677 32.88 -14.37 -21.91
C ARG A 677 34.25 -13.76 -22.20
N GLU A 678 34.89 -13.19 -21.18
CA GLU A 678 36.19 -12.55 -21.35
C GLU A 678 37.25 -13.60 -21.75
N THR A 679 37.72 -13.52 -22.98
CA THR A 679 38.85 -14.32 -23.46
C THR A 679 40.14 -13.66 -23.00
N ALA A 680 40.85 -14.29 -22.05
CA ALA A 680 42.19 -13.86 -21.66
C ALA A 680 43.11 -13.77 -22.90
N PRO A 681 43.87 -12.67 -23.09
CA PRO A 681 44.68 -12.49 -24.28
C PRO A 681 45.93 -13.40 -24.25
N ASP A 682 46.06 -14.27 -25.27
CA ASP A 682 47.24 -15.12 -25.44
C ASP A 682 48.52 -14.28 -25.63
N ALA A 683 49.55 -14.58 -24.83
CA ALA A 683 50.85 -13.93 -24.90
C ALA A 683 51.70 -14.45 -26.09
N GLY A 684 51.35 -14.04 -27.32
CA GLY A 684 51.78 -14.72 -28.56
C GLY A 684 52.23 -13.85 -29.75
N SER A 685 53.24 -12.99 -29.58
CA SER A 685 54.20 -12.54 -30.62
C SER A 685 53.76 -11.88 -31.96
N ALA A 686 54.38 -10.71 -32.22
CA ALA A 686 55.04 -10.28 -33.48
C ALA A 686 54.30 -9.51 -34.62
N SER A 687 54.80 -8.28 -34.83
CA SER A 687 55.16 -7.60 -36.10
C SER A 687 54.11 -7.26 -37.19
N ILE A 688 53.77 -5.96 -37.25
CA ILE A 688 54.02 -5.02 -38.38
C ILE A 688 53.90 -5.57 -39.83
N HIS A 689 52.89 -5.12 -40.58
CA HIS A 689 53.09 -4.27 -41.78
C HIS A 689 51.78 -3.59 -42.27
N ASP A 690 51.90 -2.64 -43.20
CA ASP A 690 50.88 -1.64 -43.58
C ASP A 690 50.68 -1.53 -45.12
N ASN A 691 49.54 -0.98 -45.54
CA ASN A 691 49.04 -0.65 -46.91
C ASN A 691 48.60 -1.78 -47.85
N GLY A 692 47.51 -1.57 -48.64
CA GLY A 692 46.99 -2.58 -49.59
C GLY A 692 45.92 -2.20 -50.65
N SER A 693 45.05 -1.21 -50.41
CA SER A 693 44.09 -0.58 -51.38
C SER A 693 42.84 -1.35 -51.93
N ASN A 694 41.71 -0.64 -51.92
CA ASN A 694 40.55 -0.63 -52.86
C ASN A 694 39.79 -1.91 -53.30
N SER A 695 38.49 -2.01 -52.94
CA SER A 695 37.39 -1.56 -53.84
C SER A 695 35.95 -1.68 -53.26
N THR A 696 35.19 -0.57 -53.32
CA THR A 696 33.71 -0.39 -53.44
C THR A 696 32.71 -1.46 -52.94
N GLY A 697 31.79 -1.13 -52.01
CA GLY A 697 30.68 -2.04 -51.64
C GLY A 697 29.60 -1.62 -50.61
N SER A 698 29.08 -0.39 -50.64
CA SER A 698 27.80 0.09 -50.03
C SER A 698 27.15 -0.68 -48.84
N ALA A 699 27.23 -0.09 -47.63
CA ALA A 699 26.14 -0.04 -46.63
C ALA A 699 26.51 0.95 -45.50
N ASP A 700 25.63 1.88 -45.12
CA ASP A 700 25.92 2.86 -44.06
C ASP A 700 25.77 2.26 -42.65
N ALA A 701 26.90 1.92 -42.03
CA ALA A 701 26.98 1.57 -40.63
C ALA A 701 27.39 2.79 -39.79
N MET A 702 26.52 3.24 -38.89
CA MET A 702 26.82 4.38 -38.02
C MET A 702 27.70 3.95 -36.85
N SER A 703 29.00 4.22 -36.96
CA SER A 703 30.01 3.88 -35.94
C SER A 703 29.86 4.73 -34.67
N PHE A 704 29.97 4.09 -33.50
CA PHE A 704 30.37 4.75 -32.27
C PHE A 704 31.68 4.11 -31.78
N ASN A 705 32.68 4.93 -31.49
CA ASN A 705 33.97 4.45 -30.97
C ASN A 705 33.79 3.90 -29.54
N LEU A 706 34.46 2.79 -29.26
CA LEU A 706 34.89 2.49 -27.91
C LEU A 706 36.21 3.24 -27.65
N ASP A 707 36.32 3.90 -26.51
CA ASP A 707 37.60 4.26 -25.92
C ASP A 707 37.48 4.33 -24.39
N ASN A 708 38.23 3.47 -23.71
CA ASN A 708 38.62 3.51 -22.30
C ASN A 708 37.56 3.79 -21.21
N MET A 709 36.98 2.72 -20.65
CA MET A 709 37.05 2.42 -19.20
C MET A 709 36.76 0.93 -18.95
N ASP A 710 37.43 0.35 -17.95
CA ASP A 710 37.22 -1.03 -17.48
C ASP A 710 35.91 -1.11 -16.65
N PRO A 711 34.90 -1.91 -17.06
CA PRO A 711 33.63 -2.01 -16.33
C PRO A 711 33.73 -2.59 -14.91
N PHE A 712 34.77 -3.37 -14.60
CA PHE A 712 34.91 -4.01 -13.29
C PHE A 712 35.63 -3.14 -12.25
N GLN A 713 36.56 -2.28 -12.67
CA GLN A 713 37.36 -1.49 -11.72
C GLN A 713 36.56 -0.46 -10.93
N LEU A 714 35.44 0.03 -11.45
CA LEU A 714 34.56 0.96 -10.73
C LEU A 714 33.73 0.29 -9.61
N PHE A 715 33.82 -1.04 -9.44
CA PHE A 715 32.84 -1.83 -8.68
C PHE A 715 33.48 -2.78 -7.64
N ALA A 716 34.77 -2.63 -7.36
CA ALA A 716 35.56 -3.63 -6.61
C ALA A 716 36.19 -3.14 -5.28
N SER A 717 36.23 -1.83 -5.01
CA SER A 717 37.16 -1.26 -4.01
C SER A 717 36.66 -1.17 -2.56
N GLU A 718 35.37 -1.37 -2.27
CA GLU A 718 34.80 -1.00 -0.95
C GLU A 718 34.11 -2.14 -0.16
N MET A 719 33.91 -3.34 -0.73
CA MET A 719 32.88 -4.24 -0.18
C MET A 719 33.33 -5.21 0.93
N PHE A 720 34.61 -5.58 1.06
CA PHE A 720 35.04 -6.60 2.05
C PHE A 720 36.44 -6.40 2.65
N ASP A 721 36.49 -6.29 3.99
CA ASP A 721 37.66 -6.62 4.84
C ASP A 721 37.26 -7.85 5.72
N PRO A 722 38.00 -8.98 5.76
CA PRO A 722 37.46 -10.25 6.27
C PRO A 722 37.33 -10.44 7.80
N ALA A 723 37.60 -9.41 8.62
CA ALA A 723 38.08 -9.59 9.99
C ALA A 723 37.11 -10.05 11.11
N ILE A 724 35.87 -10.47 10.83
CA ILE A 724 34.79 -10.52 11.85
C ILE A 724 34.26 -11.93 12.24
N PHE A 725 34.40 -12.97 11.42
CA PHE A 725 33.64 -14.24 11.61
C PHE A 725 34.33 -15.37 12.41
N ASP A 726 35.44 -15.11 13.09
CA ASP A 726 36.37 -16.19 13.50
C ASP A 726 35.92 -17.04 14.71
N HIS A 727 34.89 -16.65 15.48
CA HIS A 727 34.59 -17.25 16.80
C HIS A 727 33.10 -17.56 17.09
N PHE A 728 32.52 -18.56 16.43
CA PHE A 728 31.43 -19.37 17.02
C PHE A 728 31.43 -20.83 16.53
N ASN A 729 32.17 -21.71 17.21
CA ASN A 729 32.13 -23.15 16.95
C ASN A 729 32.47 -23.98 18.21
N GLN A 730 31.43 -24.48 18.92
CA GLN A 730 31.56 -25.60 19.87
C GLN A 730 30.20 -26.20 20.34
N SER A 731 29.86 -27.34 19.72
CA SER A 731 29.20 -28.58 20.21
C SER A 731 28.10 -28.62 21.32
N PRO A 732 27.19 -29.64 21.27
CA PRO A 732 26.02 -29.79 22.15
C PRO A 732 26.25 -30.73 23.37
N VAL A 733 25.21 -30.89 24.21
CA VAL A 733 25.09 -31.94 25.24
C VAL A 733 23.68 -32.55 25.23
N ASP A 734 23.58 -33.88 25.36
CA ASP A 734 22.35 -34.69 25.39
C ASP A 734 21.53 -34.61 26.70
N VAL A 735 20.27 -35.09 26.67
CA VAL A 735 19.84 -36.36 27.34
C VAL A 735 18.34 -36.64 27.09
N THR A 736 17.93 -37.91 27.19
CA THR A 736 16.68 -38.50 26.68
C THR A 736 15.66 -38.93 27.76
N SER A 737 14.49 -39.46 27.33
CA SER A 737 13.48 -40.21 28.13
C SER A 737 12.43 -39.33 28.88
N SER A 738 11.18 -39.74 29.18
CA SER A 738 10.54 -41.09 29.17
C SER A 738 9.01 -41.12 28.91
N TYR A 739 8.56 -42.05 28.06
CA TYR A 739 7.38 -42.96 28.16
C TYR A 739 5.99 -42.61 28.77
N LEU A 740 4.97 -42.94 27.94
CA LEU A 740 3.74 -43.74 28.19
C LEU A 740 2.43 -43.16 28.81
N ILE A 741 1.31 -43.76 28.35
CA ILE A 741 -0.09 -43.56 28.74
C ILE A 741 -0.70 -44.93 29.11
N PRO A 742 -1.53 -45.04 30.16
CA PRO A 742 -2.71 -45.92 30.11
C PRO A 742 -4.01 -45.32 30.72
N PRO A 743 -5.21 -45.79 30.35
CA PRO A 743 -6.49 -45.17 30.76
C PRO A 743 -7.39 -46.02 31.69
N ASN A 744 -8.24 -45.39 32.54
CA ASN A 744 -9.69 -45.68 32.69
C ASN A 744 -10.41 -44.97 33.87
N GLN A 745 -11.72 -44.71 33.68
CA GLN A 745 -12.78 -44.46 34.70
C GLN A 745 -12.66 -43.23 35.63
N PRO A 746 -13.76 -42.79 36.30
CA PRO A 746 -15.11 -42.55 35.75
C PRO A 746 -15.63 -41.13 36.08
N ARG A 747 -16.79 -40.72 35.54
CA ARG A 747 -17.42 -39.42 35.84
C ARG A 747 -18.09 -39.41 37.22
N SER A 748 -17.69 -38.46 38.08
CA SER A 748 -18.47 -38.03 39.27
C SER A 748 -18.43 -36.50 39.41
N SER A 749 -19.55 -35.89 39.80
CA SER A 749 -19.76 -34.44 39.81
C SER A 749 -19.17 -33.73 41.03
N LEU A 750 -18.41 -32.65 40.81
CA LEU A 750 -18.05 -31.63 41.80
C LEU A 750 -18.19 -30.20 41.18
N PRO A 751 -18.25 -29.12 41.97
CA PRO A 751 -19.10 -27.96 41.65
C PRO A 751 -18.42 -26.82 40.89
N CYS A 752 -19.25 -25.89 40.43
CA CYS A 752 -18.85 -24.62 39.81
C CYS A 752 -18.25 -23.66 40.84
N SER A 753 -16.92 -23.54 40.85
CA SER A 753 -16.19 -22.41 41.42
C SER A 753 -14.85 -22.25 40.71
N THR A 754 -14.42 -21.00 40.52
CA THR A 754 -13.13 -20.61 39.91
C THR A 754 -13.00 -20.96 38.42
N MET A 755 -13.57 -20.12 37.56
CA MET A 755 -12.97 -19.88 36.25
C MET A 755 -11.60 -19.21 36.46
N ALA A 756 -10.51 -19.93 36.17
CA ALA A 756 -9.23 -19.28 35.91
C ALA A 756 -9.39 -18.37 34.67
N ARG A 757 -8.73 -17.22 34.67
CA ARG A 757 -8.96 -16.18 33.66
C ARG A 757 -8.26 -16.53 32.34
N LEU A 758 -8.90 -16.18 31.22
CA LEU A 758 -8.28 -16.17 29.90
C LEU A 758 -7.54 -14.83 29.69
N GLU A 759 -6.54 -14.56 30.55
CA GLU A 759 -5.77 -13.31 30.55
C GLU A 759 -4.27 -13.51 30.23
N ASP A 760 -3.73 -14.72 30.38
CA ASP A 760 -2.33 -15.02 30.07
C ASP A 760 -2.09 -15.16 28.55
N PRO A 761 -0.97 -14.65 28.00
CA PRO A 761 -0.56 -14.92 26.62
C PRO A 761 -0.38 -16.41 26.36
N THR A 762 -0.63 -16.85 25.12
CA THR A 762 -0.29 -18.24 24.72
C THR A 762 1.22 -18.45 24.76
N ALA A 763 1.69 -19.67 24.97
CA ALA A 763 3.13 -19.99 24.99
C ALA A 763 3.87 -19.64 23.67
N LEU A 764 3.15 -19.52 22.55
CA LEU A 764 3.69 -19.05 21.25
C LEU A 764 3.79 -17.52 21.13
N THR A 765 3.19 -16.79 22.09
CA THR A 765 3.11 -15.33 22.14
C THR A 765 3.62 -14.78 23.48
N GLN A 766 4.21 -15.64 24.32
CA GLN A 766 4.76 -15.26 25.61
C GLN A 766 6.14 -14.66 25.37
N LEU A 767 6.26 -13.35 25.58
CA LEU A 767 7.54 -12.67 25.56
C LEU A 767 8.44 -13.20 26.69
N PRO A 768 9.78 -13.11 26.56
CA PRO A 768 10.70 -13.28 27.68
C PRO A 768 10.33 -12.39 28.88
N GLU A 769 10.83 -12.76 30.06
CA GLU A 769 10.55 -12.05 31.32
C GLU A 769 10.83 -10.54 31.26
N GLU A 770 10.26 -9.78 32.21
CA GLU A 770 10.43 -8.32 32.30
C GLU A 770 11.92 -7.89 32.39
N SER A 771 12.79 -8.79 32.88
CA SER A 771 14.25 -8.71 32.89
C SER A 771 14.92 -8.64 31.51
N ALA A 772 14.21 -9.01 30.43
CA ALA A 772 14.70 -8.96 29.05
C ALA A 772 14.42 -7.63 28.33
N ARG A 773 13.68 -6.69 28.95
CA ARG A 773 13.57 -5.32 28.42
C ARG A 773 14.91 -4.60 28.62
N VAL A 774 15.45 -4.03 27.54
CA VAL A 774 16.73 -3.28 27.58
C VAL A 774 16.68 -2.16 28.61
N GLN A 775 17.73 -2.04 29.41
CA GLN A 775 17.93 -1.02 30.45
C GLN A 775 19.37 -0.49 30.38
N TYR A 776 19.56 0.78 30.72
CA TYR A 776 20.87 1.38 30.90
C TYR A 776 21.40 1.09 32.30
N THR A 777 22.68 0.77 32.39
CA THR A 777 23.37 0.56 33.67
C THR A 777 23.44 1.84 34.50
N PRO A 778 23.71 1.73 35.82
CA PRO A 778 23.94 2.89 36.67
C PRO A 778 25.09 3.82 36.22
N SER A 779 26.04 3.33 35.41
CA SER A 779 27.09 4.18 34.82
C SER A 779 26.54 5.00 33.66
N GLU A 780 25.87 4.36 32.71
CA GLU A 780 25.26 5.02 31.54
C GLU A 780 24.21 6.06 31.95
N LEU A 781 23.46 5.80 33.03
CA LEU A 781 22.56 6.79 33.64
C LEU A 781 23.33 7.99 34.23
N GLN A 782 24.47 7.77 34.88
CA GLN A 782 25.33 8.87 35.35
C GLN A 782 25.92 9.67 34.20
N ASP A 783 26.33 9.03 33.11
CA ASP A 783 26.84 9.70 31.92
C ASP A 783 25.75 10.48 31.18
N TYR A 784 24.53 9.95 31.12
CA TYR A 784 23.35 10.70 30.67
C TYR A 784 23.09 11.93 31.54
N PHE A 785 23.15 11.82 32.88
CA PHE A 785 23.00 12.98 33.77
C PHE A 785 24.10 14.04 33.58
N LYS A 786 25.35 13.64 33.27
CA LYS A 786 26.41 14.57 32.86
C LYS A 786 26.06 15.27 31.54
N THR A 787 25.52 14.55 30.57
CA THR A 787 25.07 15.13 29.29
C THR A 787 23.90 16.10 29.46
N LEU A 788 22.97 15.82 30.39
CA LEU A 788 21.90 16.73 30.82
C LEU A 788 22.40 17.97 31.60
N ARG A 789 23.68 18.02 31.99
CA ARG A 789 24.24 19.01 32.93
C ARG A 789 23.42 19.06 34.24
N PHE A 790 22.94 17.90 34.69
CA PHE A 790 21.90 17.78 35.70
C PHE A 790 22.37 18.33 37.06
N PRO A 791 21.62 19.24 37.73
CA PRO A 791 22.11 19.89 38.94
C PRO A 791 22.42 18.90 40.06
N GLN A 792 23.59 19.06 40.68
CA GLN A 792 24.14 18.12 41.68
C GLN A 792 23.14 17.78 42.81
N ARG A 793 22.29 18.73 43.23
CA ARG A 793 21.25 18.51 44.25
C ARG A 793 20.20 17.44 43.90
N PHE A 794 20.03 17.09 42.62
CA PHE A 794 19.18 15.98 42.18
C PHE A 794 19.96 14.65 42.05
N LEU A 795 21.29 14.68 42.10
CA LEU A 795 22.19 13.53 42.08
C LEU A 795 22.73 13.17 43.48
N ASP A 796 22.70 14.13 44.40
CA ASP A 796 23.14 13.98 45.78
C ASP A 796 22.34 12.92 46.54
N LEU A 797 22.93 12.46 47.65
CA LEU A 797 22.37 11.51 48.63
C LEU A 797 21.00 11.92 49.23
N GLY A 798 20.42 13.06 48.83
CA GLY A 798 19.05 13.47 49.17
C GLY A 798 17.96 12.95 48.22
N ASN A 799 18.28 12.52 47.00
CA ASN A 799 17.25 12.05 46.05
C ASN A 799 16.78 10.61 46.38
N SER A 800 15.56 10.48 46.90
CA SER A 800 14.97 9.20 47.31
C SER A 800 14.91 8.18 46.17
N VAL A 801 14.60 8.60 44.94
CA VAL A 801 14.40 7.68 43.79
C VAL A 801 15.72 7.04 43.33
N LEU A 802 16.83 7.78 43.38
CA LEU A 802 18.16 7.25 43.03
C LEU A 802 18.74 6.31 44.10
N LYS A 803 18.14 6.29 45.30
CA LYS A 803 18.45 5.34 46.39
C LYS A 803 17.52 4.13 46.39
N ASP A 804 16.24 4.35 46.09
CA ASP A 804 15.18 3.35 46.07
C ASP A 804 14.31 3.57 44.82
N PRO A 805 14.57 2.81 43.73
CA PRO A 805 13.81 2.90 42.50
C PRO A 805 12.31 2.58 42.64
N SER A 806 11.86 1.94 43.73
CA SER A 806 10.43 1.73 43.97
C SER A 806 9.67 3.06 44.14
N LEU A 807 10.37 4.10 44.61
CA LEU A 807 9.82 5.45 44.80
C LEU A 807 9.63 6.21 43.48
N ALA A 808 10.17 5.71 42.36
CA ALA A 808 9.99 6.30 41.03
C ALA A 808 8.52 6.39 40.62
N ARG A 809 7.69 5.43 41.03
CA ARG A 809 6.25 5.38 40.72
C ARG A 809 5.40 6.26 41.64
N THR A 810 6.00 7.11 42.49
CA THR A 810 5.27 7.98 43.43
C THR A 810 5.07 9.40 42.88
N LYS A 811 3.93 10.03 43.22
CA LYS A 811 3.71 11.47 42.95
C LYS A 811 4.59 12.37 43.84
N GLU A 812 5.06 11.89 44.99
CA GLU A 812 5.88 12.68 45.94
C GLU A 812 7.36 12.77 45.54
N HIS A 813 7.96 11.66 45.08
CA HIS A 813 9.40 11.61 44.75
C HIS A 813 9.65 11.42 43.24
N GLY A 814 8.81 10.65 42.56
CA GLY A 814 8.91 10.41 41.11
C GLY A 814 8.58 11.63 40.27
N LEU A 815 7.46 12.31 40.53
CA LEU A 815 7.03 13.45 39.71
C LEU A 815 8.05 14.62 39.67
N PRO A 816 8.67 15.07 40.80
CA PRO A 816 9.67 16.14 40.76
C PRO A 816 10.92 15.76 39.95
N LEU A 817 11.38 14.50 40.05
CA LEU A 817 12.51 14.01 39.27
C LEU A 817 12.17 13.90 37.78
N LEU A 818 10.98 13.40 37.44
CA LEU A 818 10.49 13.32 36.06
C LEU A 818 10.34 14.72 35.42
N GLN A 819 9.86 15.71 36.18
CA GLN A 819 9.80 17.11 35.76
C GLN A 819 11.20 17.68 35.49
N ALA A 820 12.16 17.44 36.38
CA ALA A 820 13.54 17.86 36.20
C ALA A 820 14.18 17.19 34.97
N ILE A 821 14.09 15.87 34.81
CA ILE A 821 14.66 15.14 33.67
C ILE A 821 14.06 15.66 32.36
N THR A 822 12.73 15.82 32.27
CA THR A 822 12.05 16.35 31.06
C THR A 822 12.58 17.74 30.67
N ARG A 823 12.73 18.62 31.66
CA ARG A 823 13.24 19.98 31.47
C ARG A 823 14.69 19.99 31.01
N TYR A 824 15.58 19.33 31.75
CA TYR A 824 17.01 19.31 31.42
C TYR A 824 17.31 18.54 30.12
N HIS A 825 16.50 17.54 29.75
CA HIS A 825 16.59 16.88 28.46
C HIS A 825 16.31 17.85 27.31
N THR A 826 15.13 18.51 27.28
CA THR A 826 14.79 19.46 26.19
C THR A 826 15.72 20.69 26.12
N CYS A 827 16.41 21.02 27.21
CA CYS A 827 17.44 22.06 27.26
C CYS A 827 18.86 21.60 26.88
N ASN A 828 19.17 20.30 26.80
CA ASN A 828 20.53 19.81 26.54
C ASN A 828 20.63 18.84 25.36
N VAL A 829 19.69 17.93 25.20
CA VAL A 829 19.57 17.05 24.04
C VAL A 829 18.70 17.76 22.98
N PRO A 830 19.23 18.06 21.78
CA PRO A 830 18.48 18.81 20.78
C PRO A 830 17.50 17.92 20.00
N PHE A 831 16.38 18.51 19.59
CA PHE A 831 15.53 17.94 18.55
C PHE A 831 16.16 18.27 17.19
N GLU A 832 16.68 17.26 16.48
CA GLU A 832 17.42 17.43 15.22
C GLU A 832 17.13 16.29 14.23
N ASN A 833 17.32 16.56 12.95
CA ASN A 833 17.17 15.58 11.86
C ASN A 833 18.41 15.47 10.97
N LEU A 834 19.58 15.87 11.49
CA LEU A 834 20.82 16.07 10.74
C LEU A 834 21.32 14.76 10.13
N VAL A 835 21.01 13.60 10.73
CA VAL A 835 21.28 12.28 10.12
C VAL A 835 20.66 12.16 8.71
N LEU A 836 19.49 12.73 8.44
CA LEU A 836 18.86 12.66 7.11
C LEU A 836 19.52 13.57 6.05
N HIS A 837 20.58 14.30 6.39
CA HIS A 837 21.23 15.28 5.51
C HIS A 837 22.76 15.18 5.51
N TYR A 838 23.38 14.97 6.68
CA TYR A 838 24.83 14.91 6.89
C TYR A 838 25.36 13.49 7.14
N ASP A 839 24.54 12.51 7.51
CA ASP A 839 25.04 11.14 7.60
C ASP A 839 25.23 10.57 6.16
N PRO A 840 26.32 9.81 5.88
CA PRO A 840 26.50 9.22 4.55
C PRO A 840 25.35 8.28 4.21
N HIS A 841 25.02 7.37 5.13
CA HIS A 841 24.04 6.30 4.97
C HIS A 841 22.60 6.76 5.22
N LYS A 842 22.42 7.82 6.04
CA LYS A 842 21.12 8.45 6.37
C LYS A 842 20.16 7.52 7.11
N ILE A 843 20.68 6.43 7.67
CA ILE A 843 19.95 5.45 8.46
C ILE A 843 19.66 6.05 9.84
N VAL A 844 18.39 6.10 10.23
CA VAL A 844 18.02 6.53 11.58
C VAL A 844 17.72 5.31 12.44
N THR A 845 18.72 4.93 13.24
CA THR A 845 18.59 3.92 14.29
C THR A 845 17.54 4.28 15.33
N LEU A 846 16.92 3.23 15.88
CA LEU A 846 16.05 3.27 17.06
C LEU A 846 16.56 2.34 18.18
N ASP A 847 17.73 1.71 18.00
CA ASP A 847 18.30 0.81 19.01
C ASP A 847 18.73 1.59 20.27
N PRO A 848 18.39 1.14 21.49
CA PRO A 848 18.74 1.89 22.70
C PRO A 848 20.25 2.07 22.95
N ALA A 849 21.10 1.10 22.59
CA ALA A 849 22.55 1.20 22.81
C ALA A 849 23.21 2.15 21.79
N GLU A 850 22.78 2.11 20.52
CA GLU A 850 23.19 3.11 19.52
C GLU A 850 22.65 4.50 19.85
N LEU A 851 21.41 4.61 20.33
CA LEU A 851 20.83 5.88 20.82
C LEU A 851 21.59 6.41 22.04
N TYR A 852 22.08 5.55 22.95
CA TYR A 852 22.97 5.97 24.03
C TYR A 852 24.30 6.52 23.49
N THR A 853 24.95 5.81 22.56
CA THR A 853 26.20 6.28 21.93
C THR A 853 25.98 7.60 21.19
N LYS A 854 24.83 7.76 20.51
CA LYS A 854 24.46 8.99 19.81
C LYS A 854 24.22 10.15 20.78
N ILE A 855 23.30 10.01 21.73
CA ILE A 855 22.84 11.10 22.60
C ILE A 855 23.85 11.41 23.70
N VAL A 856 24.42 10.39 24.35
CA VAL A 856 25.32 10.58 25.49
C VAL A 856 26.76 10.74 25.03
N THR A 857 27.32 9.78 24.28
CA THR A 857 28.75 9.78 23.92
C THR A 857 29.08 10.80 22.82
N ARG A 858 28.28 10.87 21.75
CA ARG A 858 28.49 11.83 20.63
C ARG A 858 27.83 13.20 20.86
N ARG A 859 27.10 13.40 21.98
CA ARG A 859 26.33 14.62 22.30
C ARG A 859 25.37 15.07 21.17
N ARG A 860 24.83 14.11 20.42
CA ARG A 860 23.87 14.37 19.33
C ARG A 860 22.43 14.41 19.84
N GLY A 861 21.52 14.82 18.97
CA GLY A 861 20.10 14.76 19.23
C GLY A 861 19.39 13.68 18.41
N GLY A 862 18.10 13.87 18.21
CA GLY A 862 17.32 13.10 17.24
C GLY A 862 15.93 13.68 17.02
N ARG A 863 15.05 12.96 16.34
CA ARG A 863 13.63 13.31 16.15
C ARG A 863 12.78 12.70 17.27
N CYS A 864 11.46 12.69 17.10
CA CYS A 864 10.52 12.29 18.15
C CYS A 864 10.75 10.88 18.70
N MET A 865 10.95 9.89 17.82
CA MET A 865 11.14 8.49 18.21
C MET A 865 12.50 8.29 18.89
N GLU A 866 13.57 8.88 18.36
CA GLU A 866 14.93 8.77 18.90
C GLU A 866 15.02 9.31 20.35
N ASN A 867 14.51 10.51 20.61
CA ASN A 867 14.54 11.08 21.96
C ASN A 867 13.61 10.33 22.93
N ASN A 868 12.37 10.01 22.50
CA ASN A 868 11.40 9.38 23.39
C ASN A 868 11.68 7.87 23.62
N ILE A 869 12.29 7.13 22.70
CA ILE A 869 12.82 5.78 22.98
C ILE A 869 13.97 5.85 23.98
N PHE A 870 14.94 6.75 23.74
CA PHE A 870 16.07 6.92 24.65
C PHE A 870 15.60 7.30 26.07
N LEU A 871 14.75 8.31 26.20
CA LEU A 871 14.19 8.75 27.47
C LEU A 871 13.33 7.66 28.11
N GLY A 872 12.51 6.94 27.34
CA GLY A 872 11.68 5.84 27.85
C GLY A 872 12.51 4.69 28.41
N THR A 873 13.65 4.39 27.80
CA THR A 873 14.62 3.41 28.30
C THR A 873 15.30 3.90 29.59
N ALA A 874 15.77 5.15 29.61
CA ALA A 874 16.36 5.74 30.80
C ALA A 874 15.37 5.80 32.00
N LEU A 875 14.11 6.13 31.76
CA LEU A 875 13.08 6.16 32.80
C LEU A 875 12.74 4.76 33.32
N ARG A 876 12.62 3.73 32.46
CA ARG A 876 12.46 2.33 32.93
C ARG A 876 13.63 1.87 33.79
N SER A 877 14.85 2.23 33.39
CA SER A 877 16.10 1.94 34.12
C SER A 877 16.18 2.66 35.48
N LEU A 878 15.37 3.70 35.69
CA LEU A 878 15.19 4.42 36.96
C LEU A 878 13.98 3.91 37.78
N GLY A 879 13.31 2.83 37.36
CA GLY A 879 12.17 2.21 38.05
C GLY A 879 10.78 2.73 37.67
N TYR A 880 10.68 3.71 36.77
CA TYR A 880 9.40 4.24 36.30
C TYR A 880 8.66 3.21 35.45
N GLU A 881 7.35 3.14 35.62
CA GLU A 881 6.46 2.41 34.72
C GLU A 881 6.15 3.29 33.50
N VAL A 882 6.66 2.88 32.33
CA VAL A 882 6.60 3.68 31.10
C VAL A 882 5.99 2.86 29.97
N ARG A 883 4.95 3.44 29.34
CA ARG A 883 4.32 2.95 28.11
C ARG A 883 4.73 3.84 26.94
N ASN A 884 5.14 3.24 25.83
CA ASN A 884 5.37 3.96 24.57
C ASN A 884 4.03 4.18 23.86
N CYS A 885 3.72 5.39 23.39
CA CYS A 885 2.46 5.67 22.67
C CYS A 885 2.68 6.32 21.30
N GLY A 886 1.85 5.96 20.33
CA GLY A 886 1.78 6.59 19.01
C GLY A 886 0.93 7.87 19.02
N GLY A 887 1.38 8.87 18.25
CA GLY A 887 0.71 10.15 18.08
C GLY A 887 0.63 10.60 16.61
N ARG A 888 -0.30 11.52 16.35
CA ARG A 888 -0.56 12.14 15.05
C ARG A 888 -0.35 13.63 15.16
N VAL A 889 0.62 14.18 14.43
CA VAL A 889 0.82 15.63 14.35
C VAL A 889 -0.40 16.29 13.69
N SER A 890 -0.84 17.40 14.26
CA SER A 890 -1.89 18.26 13.70
C SER A 890 -1.40 18.97 12.44
N ARG A 891 -2.24 19.05 11.41
CA ARG A 891 -1.94 19.81 10.19
C ARG A 891 -1.90 21.32 10.43
N ALA A 892 -2.35 21.82 11.58
CA ALA A 892 -2.05 23.19 12.02
C ALA A 892 -0.55 23.41 12.29
N MET A 893 0.21 22.36 12.63
CA MET A 893 1.67 22.39 12.79
C MET A 893 2.43 22.12 11.48
N SER A 894 1.73 21.84 10.37
CA SER A 894 2.37 21.54 9.09
C SER A 894 3.31 22.67 8.66
N PRO A 895 4.51 22.39 8.14
CA PRO A 895 5.43 23.41 7.63
C PRO A 895 4.84 24.19 6.45
N TYR A 896 3.92 23.56 5.71
CA TYR A 896 3.30 24.04 4.48
C TYR A 896 2.16 25.04 4.77
N PRO A 897 2.29 26.33 4.40
CA PRO A 897 1.28 27.36 4.68
C PRO A 897 -0.11 27.04 4.13
N GLU A 898 -0.17 26.44 2.94
CA GLU A 898 -1.39 25.99 2.27
C GLU A 898 -2.09 24.87 3.04
N VAL A 899 -1.35 23.96 3.66
CA VAL A 899 -1.91 22.90 4.53
C VAL A 899 -2.44 23.50 5.82
N ARG A 900 -1.72 24.44 6.46
CA ARG A 900 -2.23 25.17 7.64
C ARG A 900 -3.48 25.99 7.31
N LYS A 901 -3.56 26.59 6.11
CA LYS A 901 -4.71 27.38 5.67
C LYS A 901 -5.94 26.52 5.39
N ASN A 902 -5.75 25.38 4.71
CA ASN A 902 -6.86 24.60 4.15
C ASN A 902 -7.27 23.37 4.98
N GLN A 903 -6.39 22.89 5.88
CA GLN A 903 -6.54 21.59 6.56
C GLN A 903 -6.21 21.61 8.06
N SER A 904 -6.00 22.77 8.70
CA SER A 904 -5.58 22.89 10.10
C SER A 904 -6.52 22.28 11.15
N ALA A 905 -7.77 21.95 10.79
CA ALA A 905 -8.69 21.20 11.63
C ALA A 905 -8.40 19.68 11.68
N THR A 906 -7.46 19.18 10.87
CA THR A 906 -7.15 17.74 10.71
C THR A 906 -5.77 17.36 11.24
N TYR A 907 -5.54 16.07 11.42
CA TYR A 907 -4.30 15.43 11.84
C TYR A 907 -3.75 14.52 10.73
N ASP A 908 -2.47 14.17 10.81
CA ASP A 908 -1.82 13.26 9.87
C ASP A 908 -1.94 11.77 10.28
N GLY A 909 -1.19 10.89 9.58
CA GLY A 909 -0.95 9.51 10.00
C GLY A 909 -0.23 9.41 11.35
N TRP A 910 -0.01 8.19 11.84
CA TRP A 910 0.88 7.97 12.98
C TRP A 910 2.30 8.39 12.58
N ASN A 911 2.81 9.45 13.18
CA ASN A 911 4.09 10.09 12.81
C ASN A 911 4.80 10.78 14.00
N HIS A 912 4.22 10.74 15.19
CA HIS A 912 4.82 11.22 16.43
C HIS A 912 4.91 10.09 17.46
N MET A 913 5.90 10.15 18.33
CA MET A 913 6.02 9.28 19.50
C MET A 913 5.97 10.12 20.76
N LEU A 914 5.30 9.65 21.79
CA LEU A 914 5.39 10.17 23.16
C LEU A 914 5.38 9.02 24.17
N LEU A 915 5.60 9.34 25.43
CA LEU A 915 5.56 8.41 26.56
C LEU A 915 4.35 8.69 27.44
N LEU A 916 3.78 7.64 28.03
CA LEU A 916 2.94 7.74 29.22
C LEU A 916 3.70 7.12 30.40
N VAL A 917 3.76 7.83 31.52
CA VAL A 917 4.43 7.38 32.76
C VAL A 917 3.40 7.24 33.87
N PHE A 918 3.34 6.11 34.56
CA PHE A 918 2.38 5.89 35.64
C PHE A 918 2.96 6.34 36.99
N LEU A 919 2.22 7.21 37.70
CA LEU A 919 2.61 7.79 38.98
C LEU A 919 1.43 7.75 39.97
N GLY A 920 1.56 6.93 41.01
CA GLY A 920 0.54 6.69 42.04
C GLY A 920 -0.67 5.94 41.47
N ASP A 921 -1.64 6.70 41.01
CA ASP A 921 -2.95 6.27 40.50
C ASP A 921 -3.25 6.82 39.08
N GLU A 922 -2.29 7.51 38.46
CA GLU A 922 -2.53 8.35 37.29
C GLU A 922 -1.42 8.26 36.23
N TRP A 923 -1.81 8.32 34.96
CA TRP A 923 -0.88 8.43 33.83
C TRP A 923 -0.52 9.89 33.56
N TYR A 924 0.77 10.14 33.33
CA TYR A 924 1.30 11.43 32.90
C TYR A 924 1.86 11.32 31.48
N GLY A 925 1.46 12.22 30.59
CA GLY A 925 2.08 12.37 29.28
C GLY A 925 3.44 13.07 29.39
N VAL A 926 4.45 12.47 28.77
CA VAL A 926 5.83 12.98 28.71
C VAL A 926 6.29 12.95 27.26
N ASP A 927 6.74 14.08 26.76
CA ASP A 927 7.19 14.23 25.39
C ASP A 927 8.30 15.28 25.30
N VAL A 928 9.51 14.81 24.99
CA VAL A 928 10.69 15.63 24.70
C VAL A 928 10.97 15.73 23.19
N GLY A 929 10.16 15.04 22.38
CA GLY A 929 10.42 14.75 20.97
C GLY A 929 9.69 15.63 19.97
N MET A 930 8.91 16.63 20.40
CA MET A 930 8.13 17.54 19.53
C MET A 930 8.86 18.88 19.23
N GLY A 931 10.14 19.00 19.61
CA GLY A 931 10.92 20.22 19.41
C GLY A 931 10.25 21.44 20.05
N SER A 932 10.30 22.60 19.39
CA SER A 932 9.81 23.89 19.93
C SER A 932 8.31 23.91 20.27
N MET A 933 7.52 22.98 19.72
CA MET A 933 6.07 22.87 19.98
C MET A 933 5.73 21.87 21.09
N GLY A 934 6.71 21.17 21.66
CA GLY A 934 6.50 20.19 22.73
C GLY A 934 5.98 20.79 24.04
N PRO A 935 5.40 19.95 24.92
CA PRO A 935 4.83 20.39 26.20
C PRO A 935 5.90 20.90 27.16
N ASN A 936 7.11 20.32 27.12
CA ASN A 936 8.28 20.66 27.93
C ASN A 936 8.10 20.48 29.46
N LEU A 937 7.00 19.83 29.86
CA LEU A 937 6.73 19.31 31.20
C LEU A 937 5.89 18.02 31.11
N PRO A 938 5.99 17.11 32.10
CA PRO A 938 5.02 16.04 32.32
C PRO A 938 3.65 16.63 32.66
N PHE A 939 2.59 16.19 31.97
CA PHE A 939 1.21 16.63 32.23
C PHE A 939 0.31 15.44 32.65
N PRO A 940 -0.60 15.58 33.62
CA PRO A 940 -1.54 14.53 33.98
C PRO A 940 -2.56 14.29 32.87
N LEU A 941 -2.98 13.05 32.67
CA LEU A 941 -3.86 12.64 31.57
C LEU A 941 -5.35 12.87 31.92
N GLN A 942 -5.71 14.14 32.19
CA GLN A 942 -7.04 14.58 32.60
C GLN A 942 -7.76 15.35 31.49
N ASP A 943 -9.07 15.13 31.32
CA ASP A 943 -9.88 15.80 30.29
C ASP A 943 -10.21 17.25 30.71
N GLY A 944 -9.66 18.23 29.99
CA GLY A 944 -9.80 19.65 30.31
C GLY A 944 -8.66 20.22 31.16
N PHE A 945 -7.55 19.50 31.38
CA PHE A 945 -6.37 20.05 32.05
C PHE A 945 -5.76 21.20 31.22
N GLU A 946 -5.62 22.38 31.83
CA GLU A 946 -4.90 23.53 31.29
C GLU A 946 -3.71 23.90 32.21
N SER A 947 -2.57 24.29 31.63
CA SER A 947 -1.39 24.71 32.40
C SER A 947 -0.46 25.65 31.63
N LEU A 948 0.36 26.40 32.34
CA LEU A 948 1.45 27.19 31.77
C LEU A 948 2.61 26.27 31.35
N SER A 949 3.19 26.47 30.17
CA SER A 949 4.27 25.64 29.64
C SER A 949 5.58 26.40 29.45
N ILE A 950 5.54 27.52 28.72
CA ILE A 950 6.66 28.47 28.55
C ILE A 950 6.01 29.85 28.52
N ALA A 951 6.20 30.70 29.52
CA ALA A 951 5.43 31.95 29.60
C ALA A 951 5.57 32.82 28.32
N PRO A 952 4.46 33.31 27.72
CA PRO A 952 3.06 33.21 28.15
C PRO A 952 2.29 32.00 27.60
N ARG A 953 2.91 31.11 26.82
CA ARG A 953 2.28 29.93 26.20
C ARG A 953 1.71 28.94 27.21
N GLU A 954 0.41 28.72 27.12
CA GLU A 954 -0.34 27.68 27.84
C GLU A 954 -0.57 26.44 26.96
N ILE A 955 -0.82 25.31 27.63
CA ILE A 955 -1.15 24.01 27.05
C ILE A 955 -2.50 23.50 27.56
N ARG A 956 -3.16 22.65 26.78
CA ARG A 956 -4.40 21.97 27.16
C ARG A 956 -4.46 20.53 26.70
N ILE A 957 -5.01 19.66 27.53
CA ILE A 957 -5.28 18.24 27.24
C ILE A 957 -6.80 18.00 27.22
N GLN A 958 -7.31 17.33 26.18
CA GLN A 958 -8.75 17.00 26.06
C GLN A 958 -8.98 15.61 25.45
N LYS A 959 -9.98 14.87 25.95
CA LYS A 959 -10.38 13.54 25.45
C LYS A 959 -11.52 13.66 24.45
N ARG A 960 -11.20 14.13 23.25
CA ARG A 960 -12.16 14.48 22.18
C ARG A 960 -12.01 13.60 20.93
N SER A 961 -13.08 13.49 20.15
CA SER A 961 -13.05 12.82 18.84
C SER A 961 -12.43 13.76 17.80
N ILE A 962 -11.63 13.22 16.88
CA ILE A 962 -11.03 13.99 15.77
C ILE A 962 -12.02 14.11 14.59
N PRO A 963 -12.00 15.21 13.79
CA PRO A 963 -12.99 15.45 12.74
C PRO A 963 -13.07 14.41 11.62
N GLU A 964 -12.03 13.61 11.44
CA GLU A 964 -11.91 12.54 10.44
C GLU A 964 -12.61 11.24 10.84
N THR A 965 -13.33 11.24 11.97
CA THR A 965 -14.08 10.06 12.41
C THR A 965 -15.28 9.77 11.51
N TYR A 966 -15.34 8.57 10.94
CA TYR A 966 -16.49 8.08 10.17
C TYR A 966 -17.70 7.68 11.04
N ALA A 967 -17.65 7.93 12.35
CA ALA A 967 -18.71 7.55 13.28
C ALA A 967 -19.96 8.42 13.10
N THR A 968 -21.12 7.79 12.93
CA THR A 968 -22.40 8.47 12.67
C THR A 968 -23.03 9.16 13.90
N GLY A 969 -22.30 9.26 15.02
CA GLY A 969 -22.75 9.97 16.23
C GLY A 969 -21.73 9.94 17.36
N PRO A 970 -21.79 10.88 18.33
CA PRO A 970 -20.74 11.07 19.35
C PRO A 970 -20.49 9.87 20.27
N SER A 971 -21.49 8.99 20.46
CA SER A 971 -21.37 7.75 21.24
C SER A 971 -20.54 6.66 20.57
N HIS A 972 -20.33 6.75 19.25
CA HIS A 972 -19.58 5.76 18.46
C HIS A 972 -18.24 6.32 17.95
N ALA A 973 -17.98 7.61 18.19
CA ALA A 973 -16.77 8.29 17.75
C ALA A 973 -15.62 8.01 18.71
N THR A 974 -14.61 7.24 18.25
CA THR A 974 -13.36 7.03 19.01
C THR A 974 -12.79 8.37 19.48
N LYS A 975 -12.60 8.50 20.79
CA LYS A 975 -11.94 9.66 21.40
C LYS A 975 -10.44 9.43 21.45
N MET A 976 -9.68 10.48 21.21
CA MET A 976 -8.24 10.55 21.40
C MET A 976 -7.91 11.65 22.39
N TRP A 977 -6.72 11.60 22.97
CA TRP A 977 -6.17 12.71 23.74
C TRP A 977 -5.58 13.73 22.79
N CYS A 978 -6.12 14.94 22.76
CA CYS A 978 -5.61 16.07 21.99
C CYS A 978 -4.77 16.98 22.89
N TYR A 979 -3.54 17.27 22.45
CA TYR A 979 -2.67 18.29 23.02
C TYR A 979 -2.80 19.56 22.17
N ASP A 980 -3.38 20.60 22.77
CA ASP A 980 -3.61 21.91 22.17
C ASP A 980 -2.74 22.97 22.88
N VAL A 981 -2.39 24.06 22.18
CA VAL A 981 -1.55 25.16 22.67
C VAL A 981 -2.25 26.51 22.48
N CYS A 982 -2.18 27.38 23.48
CA CYS A 982 -2.57 28.79 23.39
C CYS A 982 -1.32 29.66 23.57
N TYR A 983 -0.89 30.35 22.51
CA TYR A 983 0.31 31.20 22.55
C TYR A 983 0.06 32.56 23.24
N ASN A 984 -1.16 33.10 23.11
CA ASN A 984 -1.53 34.43 23.60
C ASN A 984 -2.75 34.37 24.56
N PRO A 985 -2.65 33.79 25.77
CA PRO A 985 -3.79 33.69 26.69
C PRO A 985 -4.27 35.03 27.28
N ALA A 986 -3.58 36.14 26.99
CA ALA A 986 -3.97 37.50 27.37
C ALA A 986 -5.00 38.13 26.42
N GLU A 987 -5.32 37.48 25.30
CA GLU A 987 -6.44 37.88 24.43
C GLU A 987 -7.78 37.53 25.09
N SER A 988 -8.84 38.28 24.77
CA SER A 988 -10.16 38.15 25.43
C SER A 988 -10.86 36.81 25.21
N GLU A 989 -10.37 36.00 24.26
CA GLU A 989 -10.81 34.64 23.98
C GLU A 989 -9.56 33.79 23.68
N LYS A 990 -9.30 32.75 24.47
CA LYS A 990 -8.11 31.90 24.31
C LYS A 990 -8.16 31.15 22.98
N THR A 991 -7.34 31.53 22.01
CA THR A 991 -7.21 30.80 20.73
C THR A 991 -6.36 29.54 20.90
N TRP A 992 -7.01 28.38 20.94
CA TRP A 992 -6.38 27.08 21.08
C TRP A 992 -6.04 26.45 19.72
N THR A 993 -4.75 26.20 19.50
CA THR A 993 -4.22 25.57 18.28
C THR A 993 -3.89 24.09 18.55
N PRO A 994 -4.47 23.11 17.84
CA PRO A 994 -4.12 21.70 18.03
C PRO A 994 -2.70 21.40 17.55
N VAL A 995 -1.91 20.67 18.35
CA VAL A 995 -0.51 20.31 18.03
C VAL A 995 -0.37 18.84 17.70
N TYR A 996 -0.95 17.93 18.50
CA TYR A 996 -1.07 16.50 18.16
C TYR A 996 -2.22 15.81 18.88
N CYS A 997 -2.56 14.59 18.46
CA CYS A 997 -3.44 13.69 19.21
C CYS A 997 -2.87 12.27 19.33
N PHE A 998 -3.26 11.55 20.38
CA PHE A 998 -2.74 10.21 20.71
C PHE A 998 -3.75 9.33 21.45
N THR A 999 -3.38 8.06 21.63
CA THR A 999 -4.15 7.02 22.34
C THR A 999 -3.39 6.44 23.53
N GLU A 1000 -4.11 5.83 24.47
CA GLU A 1000 -3.51 5.11 25.62
C GLU A 1000 -2.93 3.74 25.26
N THR A 1001 -3.13 3.28 24.03
CA THR A 1001 -2.62 2.02 23.47
C THR A 1001 -1.09 2.03 23.42
N GLU A 1002 -0.45 0.98 23.93
CA GLU A 1002 1.00 0.81 23.79
C GLU A 1002 1.36 0.54 22.32
N PHE A 1003 2.39 1.21 21.83
CA PHE A 1003 3.02 0.97 20.54
C PHE A 1003 4.34 0.23 20.78
N LEU A 1004 4.60 -0.80 19.99
CA LEU A 1004 5.77 -1.67 20.09
C LEU A 1004 6.93 -1.12 19.22
N PRO A 1005 8.19 -1.59 19.39
CA PRO A 1005 9.32 -1.15 18.56
C PRO A 1005 9.03 -1.23 17.05
N GLN A 1006 8.32 -2.28 16.61
CA GLN A 1006 7.95 -2.50 15.22
C GLN A 1006 7.00 -1.44 14.66
N ASP A 1007 6.12 -0.85 15.49
CA ASP A 1007 5.29 0.29 15.07
C ASP A 1007 6.17 1.52 14.80
N TYR A 1008 7.20 1.72 15.63
CA TYR A 1008 8.15 2.83 15.48
C TYR A 1008 9.15 2.63 14.36
N GLU A 1009 9.53 1.40 14.01
CA GLU A 1009 10.28 1.11 12.79
C GLU A 1009 9.53 1.62 11.55
N VAL A 1010 8.24 1.30 11.42
CA VAL A 1010 7.38 1.76 10.31
C VAL A 1010 7.18 3.28 10.32
N MET A 1011 6.94 3.87 11.49
CA MET A 1011 6.78 5.33 11.65
C MET A 1011 8.09 6.09 11.38
N SER A 1012 9.23 5.54 11.80
CA SER A 1012 10.56 6.10 11.52
C SER A 1012 10.86 5.99 10.04
N TRP A 1013 10.66 4.82 9.42
CA TRP A 1013 10.87 4.64 7.98
C TRP A 1013 10.08 5.67 7.16
N PHE A 1014 8.78 5.86 7.44
CA PHE A 1014 7.99 6.88 6.75
C PHE A 1014 8.54 8.30 6.98
N THR A 1015 8.89 8.67 8.21
CA THR A 1015 9.39 10.02 8.53
C THR A 1015 10.84 10.27 8.06
N SER A 1016 11.62 9.20 7.85
CA SER A 1016 13.03 9.21 7.42
C SER A 1016 13.23 9.10 5.90
N THR A 1017 12.35 8.39 5.17
CA THR A 1017 12.57 8.07 3.74
C THR A 1017 11.59 8.78 2.80
N ASN A 1018 10.39 9.14 3.26
CA ASN A 1018 9.37 9.66 2.36
C ASN A 1018 9.77 11.06 1.80
N PRO A 1019 9.78 11.28 0.47
CA PRO A 1019 10.14 12.59 -0.12
C PRO A 1019 9.17 13.74 0.20
N ARG A 1020 7.97 13.44 0.72
CA ARG A 1020 6.99 14.42 1.23
C ARG A 1020 7.13 14.65 2.75
N SER A 1021 8.02 13.93 3.45
CA SER A 1021 8.34 14.20 4.85
C SER A 1021 8.97 15.58 5.01
N PHE A 1022 8.61 16.29 6.07
CA PHE A 1022 9.29 17.52 6.48
C PHE A 1022 10.80 17.28 6.72
N PHE A 1023 11.13 16.13 7.32
CA PHE A 1023 12.46 15.84 7.82
C PHE A 1023 13.46 15.45 6.73
N THR A 1024 13.02 14.87 5.60
CA THR A 1024 13.91 14.56 4.46
C THR A 1024 14.28 15.80 3.65
N ARG A 1025 13.43 16.84 3.74
CA ARG A 1025 13.46 18.00 2.83
C ARG A 1025 14.09 19.26 3.42
N TYR A 1026 14.07 19.43 4.75
CA TYR A 1026 14.63 20.60 5.41
C TYR A 1026 15.48 20.23 6.64
N ILE A 1027 16.67 20.81 6.75
CA ILE A 1027 17.51 20.74 7.96
C ILE A 1027 16.86 21.56 9.09
N THR A 1028 16.75 20.96 10.27
CA THR A 1028 16.32 21.64 11.49
C THR A 1028 17.05 21.11 12.73
N CYS A 1029 17.27 22.00 13.69
CA CYS A 1029 17.82 21.68 15.00
C CYS A 1029 17.22 22.65 16.03
N THR A 1030 16.69 22.14 17.13
CA THR A 1030 15.98 22.93 18.15
C THR A 1030 16.42 22.54 19.56
N LYS A 1031 16.60 23.55 20.42
CA LYS A 1031 17.00 23.41 21.83
C LYS A 1031 16.23 24.42 22.68
N MET A 1032 15.78 24.01 23.88
CA MET A 1032 15.07 24.91 24.79
C MET A 1032 16.03 25.81 25.57
N ILE A 1033 15.61 27.06 25.81
CA ILE A 1033 16.37 28.05 26.57
C ILE A 1033 15.87 28.04 28.01
N MET A 1034 16.77 27.77 28.98
CA MET A 1034 16.47 27.86 30.40
C MET A 1034 16.87 29.24 30.96
N ASP A 1035 16.06 29.74 31.88
CA ASP A 1035 16.45 30.74 32.87
C ASP A 1035 17.04 29.98 34.06
N GLU A 1036 18.38 29.84 34.07
CA GLU A 1036 19.09 28.96 35.03
C GLU A 1036 18.84 29.37 36.50
N ASP A 1037 18.70 30.67 36.78
CA ASP A 1037 18.41 31.19 38.14
C ASP A 1037 17.02 30.76 38.67
N LYS A 1038 16.07 30.51 37.76
CA LYS A 1038 14.68 30.12 38.08
C LYS A 1038 14.38 28.64 37.76
N GLU A 1039 15.28 27.98 37.04
CA GLU A 1039 15.10 26.67 36.40
C GLU A 1039 13.78 26.53 35.64
N VAL A 1040 13.41 27.53 34.85
CA VAL A 1040 12.23 27.47 33.95
C VAL A 1040 12.64 27.66 32.51
N ILE A 1041 11.92 27.01 31.59
CA ILE A 1041 12.12 27.22 30.16
C ILE A 1041 11.41 28.51 29.77
N ILE A 1042 12.17 29.45 29.18
CA ILE A 1042 11.69 30.78 28.77
C ILE A 1042 11.54 30.91 27.25
N GLY A 1043 12.07 29.97 26.48
CA GLY A 1043 12.09 30.05 25.03
C GLY A 1043 12.76 28.87 24.34
N ASN A 1044 13.06 29.04 23.06
CA ASN A 1044 13.83 28.08 22.27
C ASN A 1044 14.75 28.77 21.25
N LEU A 1045 15.84 28.09 20.90
CA LEU A 1045 16.61 28.31 19.69
C LEU A 1045 16.20 27.27 18.65
N THR A 1046 15.87 27.70 17.44
CA THR A 1046 15.54 26.82 16.31
C THR A 1046 16.31 27.24 15.06
N LEU A 1047 17.20 26.38 14.59
CA LEU A 1047 17.71 26.37 13.22
C LEU A 1047 16.63 25.83 12.28
N PHE A 1048 16.34 26.57 11.22
CA PHE A 1048 15.59 26.07 10.07
C PHE A 1048 16.28 26.50 8.78
N LYS A 1049 16.70 25.50 7.98
CA LYS A 1049 17.55 25.64 6.78
C LYS A 1049 18.90 26.34 7.06
N ASP A 1050 18.91 27.66 6.96
CA ASP A 1050 20.05 28.58 6.95
C ASP A 1050 20.02 29.55 8.13
N THR A 1051 18.89 29.63 8.85
CA THR A 1051 18.62 30.69 9.81
C THR A 1051 18.32 30.14 11.19
N VAL A 1052 19.10 30.55 12.18
CA VAL A 1052 18.81 30.37 13.61
C VAL A 1052 17.89 31.49 14.08
N ARG A 1053 16.75 31.12 14.68
CA ARG A 1053 15.82 32.04 15.34
C ARG A 1053 15.72 31.70 16.81
N GLU A 1054 15.81 32.72 17.64
CA GLU A 1054 15.43 32.66 19.05
C GLU A 1054 13.96 33.03 19.17
N THR A 1055 13.25 32.44 20.13
CA THR A 1055 11.90 32.86 20.52
C THR A 1055 11.79 32.79 22.03
N ILE A 1056 11.59 33.93 22.69
CA ILE A 1056 11.41 34.06 24.15
C ILE A 1056 10.08 34.79 24.38
N GLY A 1057 9.14 34.14 25.05
CA GLY A 1057 7.75 34.62 25.11
C GLY A 1057 7.16 34.88 23.72
N SER A 1058 6.68 36.11 23.49
CA SER A 1058 6.20 36.59 22.18
C SER A 1058 7.32 36.96 21.20
N ASP A 1059 8.53 37.21 21.70
CA ASP A 1059 9.55 37.93 20.97
C ASP A 1059 10.42 36.96 20.16
N ARG A 1060 10.47 37.19 18.84
CA ARG A 1060 11.13 36.30 17.89
C ARG A 1060 12.15 37.05 17.06
N LYS A 1061 13.44 36.80 17.32
CA LYS A 1061 14.57 37.42 16.60
C LYS A 1061 15.37 36.39 15.79
N VAL A 1062 15.94 36.83 14.67
CA VAL A 1062 17.02 36.08 13.99
C VAL A 1062 18.30 36.30 14.78
N VAL A 1063 18.97 35.22 15.19
CA VAL A 1063 20.25 35.28 15.93
C VAL A 1063 21.42 35.30 14.94
N LYS A 1064 21.38 34.38 13.98
CA LYS A 1064 22.38 34.23 12.92
C LYS A 1064 21.69 33.66 11.69
N LYS A 1065 22.09 34.17 10.53
CA LYS A 1065 21.89 33.51 9.24
C LYS A 1065 23.28 33.05 8.76
N PHE A 1066 23.36 31.82 8.28
CA PHE A 1066 24.56 31.25 7.67
C PHE A 1066 24.53 31.52 6.17
N GLU A 1067 25.67 31.92 5.60
CA GLU A 1067 25.82 32.15 4.16
C GLU A 1067 26.52 30.97 3.48
N THR A 1068 27.50 30.36 4.14
CA THR A 1068 28.22 29.13 3.70
C THR A 1068 27.89 27.91 4.56
N GLU A 1069 28.27 26.73 4.10
CA GLU A 1069 28.06 25.48 4.86
C GLU A 1069 28.93 25.41 6.12
N GLU A 1070 30.15 25.88 6.01
CA GLU A 1070 31.16 25.88 7.07
C GLU A 1070 30.72 26.82 8.21
N GLU A 1071 30.04 27.93 7.89
CA GLU A 1071 29.34 28.74 8.90
C GLU A 1071 28.22 27.96 9.59
N ARG A 1072 27.40 27.18 8.85
CA ARG A 1072 26.29 26.39 9.41
C ARG A 1072 26.78 25.25 10.30
N ILE A 1073 27.79 24.51 9.86
CA ILE A 1073 28.46 23.45 10.64
C ILE A 1073 29.06 24.03 11.92
N LYS A 1074 29.78 25.16 11.82
CA LYS A 1074 30.30 25.87 13.00
C LYS A 1074 29.18 26.30 13.95
N GLY A 1075 28.07 26.80 13.40
CA GLY A 1075 26.89 27.18 14.16
C GLY A 1075 26.18 26.02 14.87
N LEU A 1076 26.22 24.80 14.34
CA LEU A 1076 25.72 23.61 15.04
C LEU A 1076 26.51 23.34 16.33
N VAL A 1077 27.83 23.49 16.27
CA VAL A 1077 28.72 23.37 17.45
C VAL A 1077 28.46 24.50 18.43
N GLU A 1078 28.62 25.76 17.99
CA GLU A 1078 28.60 26.94 18.87
C GLU A 1078 27.24 27.23 19.52
N ILE A 1079 26.13 26.90 18.85
CA ILE A 1079 24.78 27.27 19.28
C ILE A 1079 24.01 26.07 19.88
N PHE A 1080 24.21 24.86 19.34
CA PHE A 1080 23.41 23.69 19.72
C PHE A 1080 24.16 22.64 20.55
N ASP A 1081 25.49 22.74 20.72
CA ASP A 1081 26.37 21.72 21.32
C ASP A 1081 26.50 20.45 20.44
N VAL A 1082 26.22 20.59 19.13
CA VAL A 1082 26.12 19.49 18.16
C VAL A 1082 27.40 19.42 17.31
N ASN A 1083 28.15 18.33 17.47
CA ASN A 1083 29.37 18.09 16.71
C ASN A 1083 29.14 17.05 15.59
N LEU A 1084 29.60 17.39 14.38
CA LEU A 1084 29.68 16.47 13.24
C LEU A 1084 31.11 15.96 13.07
N THR A 1085 31.27 14.71 12.67
CA THR A 1085 32.53 14.11 12.21
C THR A 1085 32.97 14.72 10.87
N GLU A 1086 34.25 14.56 10.49
CA GLU A 1086 34.71 15.05 9.18
C GLU A 1086 33.99 14.36 8.00
N GLU A 1087 33.61 13.10 8.16
CA GLU A 1087 32.82 12.35 7.18
C GLU A 1087 31.41 12.96 7.03
N GLU A 1088 30.72 13.22 8.15
CA GLU A 1088 29.38 13.83 8.12
C GLU A 1088 29.39 15.25 7.51
N LYS A 1089 30.44 16.04 7.77
CA LYS A 1089 30.59 17.39 7.20
C LYS A 1089 30.69 17.37 5.67
N ASN A 1090 31.32 16.33 5.12
CA ASN A 1090 31.56 16.19 3.68
C ASN A 1090 30.43 15.45 2.94
N SER A 1091 29.50 14.83 3.66
CA SER A 1091 28.45 13.97 3.07
C SER A 1091 27.15 14.69 2.66
N LEU A 1092 27.08 16.01 2.88
CA LEU A 1092 25.93 16.82 2.47
C LEU A 1092 25.95 17.07 0.95
N SER A 1093 24.90 16.61 0.26
CA SER A 1093 24.71 16.82 -1.18
C SER A 1093 24.75 18.31 -1.56
N GLU A 1094 25.46 18.67 -2.63
CA GLU A 1094 25.62 20.05 -3.11
C GLU A 1094 24.30 20.82 -3.29
N GLU A 1095 23.19 20.17 -3.71
CA GLU A 1095 21.86 20.81 -3.80
C GLU A 1095 21.28 21.30 -2.45
N LYS A 1096 21.80 20.81 -1.32
CA LYS A 1096 21.40 21.17 0.05
C LYS A 1096 22.47 22.00 0.78
N ARG A 1097 23.66 22.12 0.19
CA ARG A 1097 24.80 22.87 0.73
C ARG A 1097 24.54 24.37 0.64
N LEU A 1098 25.04 25.12 1.61
CA LEU A 1098 25.11 26.59 1.53
C LEU A 1098 26.38 27.03 0.76
N ALA A 1099 26.36 28.24 0.20
CA ALA A 1099 27.20 28.66 -0.93
C ALA A 1099 28.64 29.06 -0.57
#